data_AF-M5GEU8-F1
#
_entry.id   AF-M5GEU8-F1
#
_cell.length_a   1.000
_cell.length_b   1.000
_cell.length_c   1.000
_cell.angle_alpha   90.00
_cell.angle_beta   90.00
_cell.angle_gamma   90.00
#
_symmetry.space_group_name_H-M   'P 1'
#
loop_
_entity.id
_entity.type
_entity.pdbx_description
1 polymer ?
#
loop_
_entity_poly.entity_id
_entity_poly.type
_entity_poly.pdbx_seq_one_letter_code
_entity_poly.pdbx_strand_id
1 'polypeptide(L)'
;MPKHELAYVQLLESVFQDRLELLNPPKGEPSPEYALGVAQAGDDARKKLEKVVTLLLRDGSVPSEAHKLLSLWLKELHTPASSQLGEQVLLALDSHPQAQALQSLRKAFPYRARWILNSDSWASDLGLGALHHLLASGSDVNLLLLDTTPPGQGKGKKDAGLYALNRGNVYVASVALYSSYAQVLQALQEAADFPGPAVVLAYLPFGESDHTPALEVLKETKRAVDSGYWPLYRWDPRKKEPFELDSEVLKADLSDFLARDNQLSLLESAGASTLLQSLGEQVRQAREEKSKLAYEHLLRGLGGAKVNVLYASDGGRAEKVAKRLAGRARARGLQAQAWAMDEVGVESWLGLRGNGEGKGEAAGEGGEEGYTVFVTSVAGQGEMPQNGRSTWRALGALLPKSQDAPAPAPAQPAAPPLQGLKYSVFALGDSRYWPRPEDAQFYNKPGKELDARLSLLGGERVAPLGLGDDQASDGPETGYALWEPELWRALGVDGVEVIEAEPEPVTNEHIKISSNYLRGTILQGLADESTGSLAPSDGQITKFHGIYEQDDRDIREERKEAGLEPAYAFMIRVRLPGGVCTPEQWRAISQIADEHGNGTFKLTTRQTFQFHGVIKRHLKPAVQAINRALLDTIAACGDVNRGVLCSALPALSVLHKETWALARKISDHLKPRTSAYHEIWLDKTLVAGEAVKDLEPLYGPYYLPRKFKVAIAVPPNNDVDVFCNDVGLIAIADQAGHLAGYDVCVGGGMGVTHSNKKTYPRLGDVIGFVEPGEAHLVCEKILLVQRDNGNRKDRKNARLKYTIDRMGLDVFKLEVEKLLGHPLAPPRPYRFENNLDQWGWKQDLEGKWNFTMFIENGRVQDEPSKPYKTGLTEIAKVHKGTLRLTANQHLILAEVDEAELEGMKALLRKYKLDNLQYSGLRLSSSACVAFPTCGLAMAESERYLPVLIDKVEKYCEEAGLRNDEIVMRMTGCPNGCARPYAAEVAFVGKAPGSYLMLLGGGFYGQRLNKIYRETVTEPEILAILKPMIKRYAMERNPGEHFGDWTIRAGYISPTTSGKEWYDGMGGNV
;
A
#
# COMPACT_ATOMS: atom_id res chain seq x y z
N MET A 1 -9.26 -11.94 45.13
CA MET A 1 -9.40 -12.65 43.84
C MET A 1 -10.78 -12.38 43.29
N PRO A 2 -10.88 -11.84 42.07
CA PRO A 2 -12.12 -11.59 41.34
C PRO A 2 -13.08 -12.79 41.29
N LYS A 3 -14.39 -12.53 41.21
CA LYS A 3 -15.44 -13.57 41.31
C LYS A 3 -15.33 -14.62 40.20
N HIS A 4 -14.96 -14.20 38.99
CA HIS A 4 -14.88 -15.09 37.82
C HIS A 4 -13.63 -15.97 37.83
N GLU A 5 -12.52 -15.48 38.41
CA GLU A 5 -11.27 -16.25 38.52
C GLU A 5 -11.40 -17.46 39.45
N LEU A 6 -12.33 -17.41 40.42
CA LEU A 6 -12.66 -18.54 41.29
C LEU A 6 -13.08 -19.78 40.52
N ALA A 7 -13.61 -19.65 39.29
CA ALA A 7 -14.02 -20.80 38.49
C ALA A 7 -12.83 -21.70 38.13
N TYR A 8 -11.67 -21.13 37.80
CA TYR A 8 -10.45 -21.89 37.52
C TYR A 8 -9.83 -22.49 38.79
N VAL A 9 -9.94 -21.79 39.93
CA VAL A 9 -9.47 -22.32 41.22
C VAL A 9 -10.32 -23.51 41.67
N GLN A 10 -11.65 -23.39 41.59
CA GLN A 10 -12.57 -24.48 41.87
C GLN A 10 -12.34 -25.68 40.94
N LEU A 11 -11.99 -25.41 39.67
CA LEU A 11 -11.62 -26.46 38.72
C LEU A 11 -10.36 -27.20 39.18
N LEU A 12 -9.28 -26.48 39.54
CA LEU A 12 -8.06 -27.08 40.08
C LEU A 12 -8.33 -27.91 41.34
N GLU A 13 -9.11 -27.38 42.29
CA GLU A 13 -9.51 -28.08 43.51
C GLU A 13 -10.29 -29.36 43.20
N SER A 14 -11.20 -29.31 42.21
CA SER A 14 -11.99 -30.48 41.80
C SER A 14 -11.16 -31.57 41.10
N VAL A 15 -10.18 -31.17 40.28
CA VAL A 15 -9.34 -32.07 39.47
C VAL A 15 -8.27 -32.75 40.31
N PHE A 16 -7.62 -32.01 41.21
CA PHE A 16 -6.46 -32.51 41.94
C PHE A 16 -6.74 -32.89 43.39
N GLN A 17 -7.84 -32.39 43.99
CA GLN A 17 -8.27 -32.70 45.35
C GLN A 17 -7.09 -32.62 46.34
N ASP A 18 -6.80 -33.68 47.09
CA ASP A 18 -5.72 -33.76 48.08
C ASP A 18 -4.30 -33.65 47.48
N ARG A 19 -4.17 -33.73 46.15
CA ARG A 19 -2.90 -33.56 45.43
C ARG A 19 -2.61 -32.12 45.04
N LEU A 20 -3.57 -31.20 45.17
CA LEU A 20 -3.37 -29.80 44.79
C LEU A 20 -2.46 -29.10 45.81
N GLU A 21 -1.42 -28.46 45.31
CA GLU A 21 -0.63 -27.50 46.08
C GLU A 21 -0.62 -26.15 45.37
N LEU A 22 -1.47 -25.25 45.84
CA LEU A 22 -1.51 -23.88 45.34
C LEU A 22 -0.47 -23.04 46.08
N LEU A 23 0.60 -22.66 45.38
CA LEU A 23 1.77 -22.03 46.01
C LEU A 23 1.54 -20.54 46.33
N ASN A 24 0.54 -19.92 45.70
CA ASN A 24 0.06 -18.58 46.01
C ASN A 24 -1.48 -18.55 46.18
N PRO A 25 -2.00 -18.93 47.37
CA PRO A 25 -3.43 -19.01 47.58
C PRO A 25 -4.13 -17.64 47.54
N PRO A 26 -5.44 -17.58 47.20
CA PRO A 26 -6.18 -16.33 46.96
C PRO A 26 -6.29 -15.34 48.13
N LYS A 27 -5.93 -15.76 49.36
CA LYS A 27 -6.16 -15.02 50.62
C LYS A 27 -4.89 -14.54 51.33
N GLY A 28 -3.73 -14.56 50.66
CA GLY A 28 -2.47 -13.97 51.13
C GLY A 28 -1.57 -13.72 49.93
N GLU A 29 -0.74 -12.69 49.97
CA GLU A 29 -0.14 -12.02 48.80
C GLU A 29 1.30 -12.45 48.41
N PRO A 30 1.70 -13.73 48.28
CA PRO A 30 2.99 -13.97 47.66
C PRO A 30 2.88 -13.78 46.14
N SER A 31 3.76 -12.95 45.59
CA SER A 31 3.87 -12.80 44.14
C SER A 31 4.18 -14.15 43.46
N PRO A 32 3.85 -14.31 42.18
CA PRO A 32 4.20 -15.52 41.43
C PRO A 32 5.70 -15.90 41.50
N GLU A 33 6.60 -14.92 41.61
CA GLU A 33 8.04 -15.14 41.82
C GLU A 33 8.36 -15.70 43.21
N TYR A 34 7.70 -15.20 44.25
CA TYR A 34 7.84 -15.75 45.60
C TYR A 34 7.36 -17.21 45.64
N ALA A 35 6.23 -17.49 45.00
CA ALA A 35 5.68 -18.84 44.89
C ALA A 35 6.66 -19.81 44.20
N LEU A 36 7.38 -19.34 43.17
CA LEU A 36 8.44 -20.12 42.53
C LEU A 36 9.60 -20.40 43.50
N GLY A 37 9.97 -19.44 44.35
CA GLY A 37 10.96 -19.65 45.43
C GLY A 37 10.52 -20.72 46.44
N VAL A 38 9.23 -20.76 46.79
CA VAL A 38 8.64 -21.82 47.64
C VAL A 38 8.71 -23.18 46.94
N ALA A 39 8.43 -23.24 45.63
CA ALA A 39 8.56 -24.46 44.85
C ALA A 39 9.99 -25.02 44.89
N GLN A 40 10.99 -24.14 44.70
CA GLN A 40 12.39 -24.52 44.71
C GLN A 40 12.85 -25.03 46.09
N ALA A 41 12.39 -24.40 47.18
CA ALA A 41 12.62 -24.92 48.53
C ALA A 41 12.02 -26.32 48.75
N GLY A 42 10.85 -26.58 48.14
CA GLY A 42 10.22 -27.91 48.12
C GLY A 42 11.04 -28.95 47.34
N ASP A 43 11.56 -28.57 46.18
CA ASP A 43 12.44 -29.44 45.37
C ASP A 43 13.71 -29.81 46.14
N ASP A 44 14.32 -28.85 46.82
CA ASP A 44 15.52 -29.06 47.62
C ASP A 44 15.24 -29.98 48.82
N ALA A 45 14.08 -29.82 49.48
CA ALA A 45 13.65 -30.71 50.55
C ALA A 45 13.43 -32.15 50.05
N ARG A 46 12.86 -32.32 48.85
CA ARG A 46 12.65 -33.63 48.23
C ARG A 46 13.96 -34.29 47.79
N LYS A 47 14.89 -33.54 47.19
CA LYS A 47 16.27 -34.03 46.89
C LYS A 47 17.02 -34.43 48.15
N LYS A 48 16.83 -33.69 49.26
CA LYS A 48 17.40 -34.04 50.56
C LYS A 48 16.79 -35.34 51.09
N LEU A 49 15.47 -35.52 50.96
CA LEU A 49 14.78 -36.75 51.34
C LEU A 49 15.29 -37.95 50.52
N GLU A 50 15.42 -37.81 49.20
CA GLU A 50 15.95 -38.85 48.31
C GLU A 50 17.37 -39.29 48.70
N LYS A 51 18.26 -38.33 49.03
CA LYS A 51 19.60 -38.62 49.53
C LYS A 51 19.57 -39.39 50.85
N VAL A 52 18.72 -38.99 51.79
CA VAL A 52 18.56 -39.68 53.09
C VAL A 52 18.05 -41.11 52.88
N VAL A 53 17.04 -41.29 52.02
CA VAL A 53 16.50 -42.61 51.68
C VAL A 53 17.56 -43.49 50.99
N THR A 54 18.35 -42.94 50.07
CA THR A 54 19.41 -43.68 49.38
C THR A 54 20.53 -44.10 50.34
N LEU A 55 20.88 -43.27 51.32
CA LEU A 55 21.85 -43.62 52.37
C LEU A 55 21.29 -44.71 53.29
N LEU A 56 20.02 -44.62 53.66
CA LEU A 56 19.34 -45.64 54.46
C LEU A 56 19.27 -47.01 53.75
N LEU A 57 19.04 -47.03 52.44
CA LEU A 57 19.05 -48.28 51.66
C LEU A 57 20.40 -49.00 51.65
N ARG A 58 21.50 -48.29 51.98
CA ARG A 58 22.86 -48.84 52.10
C ARG A 58 23.22 -49.24 53.53
N ASP A 59 22.38 -48.90 54.51
CA ASP A 59 22.58 -49.23 55.92
C ASP A 59 22.01 -50.63 56.21
N GLY A 60 22.87 -51.56 56.63
CA GLY A 60 22.50 -52.93 56.94
C GLY A 60 21.64 -53.11 58.20
N SER A 61 21.40 -52.04 58.96
CA SER A 61 20.55 -52.04 60.17
C SER A 61 19.07 -51.77 59.89
N VAL A 62 18.69 -51.44 58.65
CA VAL A 62 17.29 -51.18 58.27
C VAL A 62 16.49 -52.48 58.20
N PRO A 63 15.31 -52.57 58.86
CA PRO A 63 14.44 -53.76 58.80
C PRO A 63 14.04 -54.10 57.35
N SER A 64 13.94 -55.40 57.04
CA SER A 64 13.65 -55.88 55.66
C SER A 64 12.36 -55.30 55.07
N GLU A 65 11.32 -55.07 55.89
CA GLU A 65 10.06 -54.49 55.42
C GLU A 65 10.23 -52.99 55.10
N ALA A 66 10.95 -52.25 55.94
CA ALA A 66 11.27 -50.84 55.69
C ALA A 66 12.18 -50.68 54.46
N HIS A 67 13.13 -51.60 54.24
CA HIS A 67 14.01 -51.60 53.06
C HIS A 67 13.22 -51.77 51.76
N LYS A 68 12.24 -52.69 51.76
CA LYS A 68 11.32 -52.89 50.64
C LYS A 68 10.46 -51.65 50.38
N LEU A 69 9.88 -51.05 51.42
CA LEU A 69 9.06 -49.85 51.31
C LEU A 69 9.85 -48.62 50.84
N LEU A 70 11.08 -48.43 51.33
CA LEU A 70 11.99 -47.37 50.86
C LEU A 70 12.36 -47.55 49.38
N SER A 71 12.61 -48.80 48.95
CA SER A 71 12.92 -49.12 47.55
C SER A 71 11.71 -48.88 46.62
N LEU A 72 10.51 -49.25 47.08
CA LEU A 72 9.26 -48.98 46.36
C LEU A 72 8.97 -47.48 46.29
N TRP A 73 9.18 -46.75 47.39
CA TRP A 73 9.02 -45.30 47.42
C TRP A 73 9.98 -44.60 46.45
N LEU A 74 11.24 -45.02 46.38
CA LEU A 74 12.23 -44.48 45.44
C LEU A 74 11.82 -44.71 43.97
N LYS A 75 11.19 -45.86 43.68
CA LYS A 75 10.67 -46.19 42.35
C LYS A 75 9.45 -45.33 41.97
N GLU A 76 8.62 -45.01 42.95
CA GLU A 76 7.37 -44.25 42.80
C GLU A 76 7.54 -42.76 43.18
N LEU A 77 8.77 -42.24 43.13
CA LEU A 77 9.14 -40.91 43.64
C LEU A 77 8.32 -39.77 43.01
N HIS A 78 7.95 -39.89 41.73
CA HIS A 78 7.23 -38.88 40.96
C HIS A 78 5.76 -39.25 40.72
N THR A 79 5.20 -40.15 41.54
CA THR A 79 3.80 -40.57 41.41
C THR A 79 3.03 -40.26 42.69
N PRO A 80 1.70 -40.13 42.64
CA PRO A 80 0.87 -39.91 43.83
C PRO A 80 1.02 -41.02 44.90
N ALA A 81 1.44 -42.22 44.50
CA ALA A 81 1.69 -43.34 45.41
C ALA A 81 2.78 -43.05 46.45
N SER A 82 3.71 -42.11 46.15
CA SER A 82 4.75 -41.65 47.08
C SER A 82 4.22 -41.18 48.43
N SER A 83 3.01 -40.60 48.48
CA SER A 83 2.41 -40.13 49.73
C SER A 83 2.04 -41.29 50.65
N GLN A 84 1.35 -42.30 50.11
CA GLN A 84 0.92 -43.47 50.89
C GLN A 84 2.11 -44.34 51.30
N LEU A 85 3.07 -44.53 50.38
CA LEU A 85 4.32 -45.23 50.65
C LEU A 85 5.16 -44.50 51.71
N GLY A 86 5.17 -43.16 51.70
CA GLY A 86 5.87 -42.36 52.69
C GLY A 86 5.35 -42.53 54.11
N GLU A 87 4.03 -42.55 54.28
CA GLU A 87 3.41 -42.83 55.59
C GLU A 87 3.72 -44.25 56.08
N GLN A 88 3.72 -45.24 55.18
CA GLN A 88 4.11 -46.61 55.51
C GLN A 88 5.60 -46.71 55.90
N VAL A 89 6.49 -45.98 55.22
CA VAL A 89 7.92 -45.89 55.55
C VAL A 89 8.12 -45.29 56.95
N LEU A 90 7.41 -44.21 57.29
CA LEU A 90 7.52 -43.58 58.60
C LEU A 90 7.03 -44.50 59.72
N LEU A 91 5.96 -45.27 59.49
CA LEU A 91 5.45 -46.27 60.43
C LEU A 91 6.42 -47.46 60.59
N ALA A 92 7.01 -47.95 59.50
CA ALA A 92 7.94 -49.08 59.52
C ALA A 92 9.29 -48.76 60.17
N LEU A 93 9.66 -47.47 60.25
CA LEU A 93 10.92 -47.00 60.82
C LEU A 93 10.77 -46.32 62.18
N ASP A 94 9.57 -46.28 62.79
CA ASP A 94 9.27 -45.46 63.98
C ASP A 94 10.26 -45.61 65.15
N SER A 95 10.85 -46.81 65.32
CA SER A 95 11.84 -47.13 66.35
C SER A 95 13.32 -47.06 65.91
N HIS A 96 13.63 -46.63 64.69
CA HIS A 96 14.98 -46.56 64.13
C HIS A 96 15.67 -45.20 64.42
N PRO A 97 16.97 -45.14 64.72
CA PRO A 97 17.67 -43.87 65.04
C PRO A 97 17.56 -42.80 63.95
N GLN A 98 17.44 -43.21 62.68
CA GLN A 98 17.30 -42.31 61.54
C GLN A 98 15.86 -41.90 61.22
N ALA A 99 14.86 -42.40 61.96
CA ALA A 99 13.45 -42.03 61.80
C ALA A 99 13.23 -40.53 62.00
N GLN A 100 13.96 -39.92 62.94
CA GLN A 100 13.87 -38.49 63.24
C GLN A 100 14.27 -37.61 62.04
N ALA A 101 15.24 -38.05 61.24
CA ALA A 101 15.65 -37.36 60.02
C ALA A 101 14.55 -37.43 58.94
N LEU A 102 13.92 -38.59 58.75
CA LEU A 102 12.79 -38.75 57.82
C LEU A 102 11.54 -37.99 58.30
N GLN A 103 11.28 -37.99 59.62
CA GLN A 103 10.14 -37.29 60.21
C GLN A 103 10.23 -35.77 60.05
N SER A 104 11.46 -35.21 60.10
CA SER A 104 11.70 -33.79 59.80
C SER A 104 11.39 -33.41 58.33
N LEU A 105 11.41 -34.39 57.43
CA LEU A 105 11.12 -34.26 56.01
C LEU A 105 9.76 -34.87 55.63
N ARG A 106 8.88 -35.17 56.60
CA ARG A 106 7.56 -35.78 56.35
C ARG A 106 6.75 -35.05 55.28
N LYS A 107 6.84 -33.70 55.25
CA LYS A 107 6.13 -32.86 54.28
C LYS A 107 6.61 -33.02 52.83
N ALA A 108 7.80 -33.59 52.60
CA ALA A 108 8.38 -33.79 51.27
C ALA A 108 8.08 -35.17 50.66
N PHE A 109 7.43 -36.09 51.40
CA PHE A 109 7.06 -37.41 50.90
C PHE A 109 5.97 -37.39 49.81
N PRO A 110 4.87 -36.61 49.94
CA PRO A 110 3.82 -36.59 48.92
C PRO A 110 4.30 -35.94 47.62
N TYR A 111 4.01 -36.56 46.47
CA TYR A 111 4.05 -35.88 45.16
C TYR A 111 2.76 -35.11 44.94
N ARG A 112 2.87 -33.78 44.79
CA ARG A 112 1.74 -32.86 44.64
C ARG A 112 1.81 -32.14 43.30
N ALA A 113 0.64 -31.89 42.72
CA ALA A 113 0.51 -31.04 41.55
C ALA A 113 0.63 -29.57 42.01
N ARG A 114 1.80 -28.97 41.79
CA ARG A 114 2.09 -27.60 42.20
C ARG A 114 1.60 -26.62 41.15
N TRP A 115 0.77 -25.67 41.56
CA TRP A 115 0.20 -24.64 40.70
C TRP A 115 0.52 -23.25 41.23
N ILE A 116 0.88 -22.35 40.31
CA ILE A 116 1.02 -20.91 40.53
C ILE A 116 -0.03 -20.21 39.68
N LEU A 117 -0.82 -19.34 40.30
CA LEU A 117 -1.81 -18.52 39.62
C LEU A 117 -1.23 -17.15 39.30
N ASN A 118 -1.57 -16.62 38.14
CA ASN A 118 -1.24 -15.26 37.77
C ASN A 118 -2.36 -14.68 36.92
N SER A 119 -2.88 -13.52 37.29
CA SER A 119 -3.95 -12.84 36.57
C SER A 119 -3.56 -11.41 36.25
N ASP A 120 -3.94 -10.97 35.06
CA ASP A 120 -3.73 -9.59 34.63
C ASP A 120 -4.50 -8.57 35.48
N SER A 121 -5.56 -9.00 36.18
CA SER A 121 -6.38 -8.14 37.04
C SER A 121 -5.65 -7.65 38.30
N TRP A 122 -4.62 -8.36 38.77
CA TRP A 122 -3.88 -8.02 39.99
C TRP A 122 -2.35 -8.14 39.89
N ALA A 123 -1.80 -8.62 38.77
CA ALA A 123 -0.36 -8.75 38.53
C ALA A 123 0.06 -8.34 37.10
N SER A 124 -0.50 -7.22 36.61
CA SER A 124 -0.43 -6.75 35.21
C SER A 124 0.96 -6.50 34.60
N ASP A 125 2.05 -6.55 35.39
CA ASP A 125 3.43 -6.37 34.89
C ASP A 125 4.47 -7.35 35.52
N LEU A 126 4.03 -8.31 36.35
CA LEU A 126 4.91 -9.30 37.01
C LEU A 126 4.90 -10.67 36.30
N GLY A 127 3.86 -11.01 35.53
CA GLY A 127 3.71 -12.37 34.99
C GLY A 127 4.72 -12.84 33.95
N LEU A 128 5.37 -11.94 33.22
CA LEU A 128 6.47 -12.30 32.32
C LEU A 128 7.77 -12.62 33.07
N GLY A 129 7.96 -12.04 34.27
CA GLY A 129 9.11 -12.33 35.15
C GLY A 129 9.04 -13.74 35.69
N ALA A 130 7.93 -14.09 36.34
CA ALA A 130 7.68 -15.45 36.83
C ALA A 130 7.70 -16.51 35.71
N LEU A 131 7.11 -16.21 34.54
CA LEU A 131 7.20 -17.09 33.37
C LEU A 131 8.67 -17.30 32.96
N HIS A 132 9.46 -16.24 32.84
CA HIS A 132 10.87 -16.37 32.46
C HIS A 132 11.68 -17.18 33.50
N HIS A 133 11.47 -16.92 34.78
CA HIS A 133 12.16 -17.65 35.85
C HIS A 133 11.76 -19.12 35.91
N LEU A 134 10.47 -19.44 35.74
CA LEU A 134 9.99 -20.81 35.66
C LEU A 134 10.67 -21.55 34.49
N LEU A 135 10.61 -20.99 33.29
CA LEU A 135 11.19 -21.60 32.09
C LEU A 135 12.72 -21.74 32.19
N ALA A 136 13.40 -20.79 32.84
CA ALA A 136 14.85 -20.85 33.07
C ALA A 136 15.24 -21.86 34.17
N SER A 137 14.40 -22.02 35.19
CA SER A 137 14.65 -22.96 36.31
C SER A 137 14.46 -24.43 35.90
N GLY A 138 13.56 -24.70 34.94
CA GLY A 138 13.16 -26.06 34.59
C GLY A 138 12.42 -26.80 35.71
N SER A 139 11.94 -26.08 36.73
CA SER A 139 11.22 -26.67 37.87
C SER A 139 9.89 -27.29 37.43
N ASP A 140 9.54 -28.41 38.08
CA ASP A 140 8.28 -29.15 37.91
C ASP A 140 7.12 -28.42 38.60
N VAL A 141 6.65 -27.35 37.94
CA VAL A 141 5.60 -26.44 38.42
C VAL A 141 4.73 -25.98 37.25
N ASN A 142 3.42 -25.92 37.51
CA ASN A 142 2.42 -25.47 36.56
C ASN A 142 2.09 -23.98 36.79
N LEU A 143 2.16 -23.17 35.75
CA LEU A 143 1.79 -21.75 35.78
C LEU A 143 0.49 -21.55 35.00
N LEU A 144 -0.57 -21.12 35.70
CA LEU A 144 -1.84 -20.73 35.10
C LEU A 144 -1.90 -19.21 34.95
N LEU A 145 -1.85 -18.73 33.71
CA LEU A 145 -1.93 -17.32 33.33
C LEU A 145 -3.36 -17.00 32.88
N LEU A 146 -4.06 -16.15 33.63
CA LEU A 146 -5.42 -15.69 33.33
C LEU A 146 -5.35 -14.36 32.59
N ASP A 147 -5.70 -14.38 31.29
CA ASP A 147 -5.91 -13.14 30.54
C ASP A 147 -7.35 -12.67 30.75
N THR A 148 -7.49 -11.61 31.56
CA THR A 148 -8.79 -11.02 31.91
C THR A 148 -9.20 -9.88 31.00
N THR A 149 -8.38 -9.59 29.97
CA THR A 149 -8.52 -8.43 29.11
C THR A 149 -9.45 -8.74 27.93
N PRO A 150 -10.52 -7.97 27.70
CA PRO A 150 -11.38 -8.15 26.55
C PRO A 150 -10.68 -7.88 25.21
N PRO A 151 -11.17 -8.45 24.09
CA PRO A 151 -10.57 -8.23 22.77
C PRO A 151 -10.54 -6.74 22.42
N GLY A 152 -9.39 -6.24 21.97
CA GLY A 152 -9.23 -4.84 21.53
C GLY A 152 -8.93 -3.82 22.63
N GLN A 153 -8.98 -4.21 23.91
CA GLN A 153 -8.62 -3.34 25.05
C GLN A 153 -7.30 -3.76 25.70
N GLY A 154 -6.20 -3.83 24.94
CA GLY A 154 -4.88 -4.14 25.50
C GLY A 154 -3.73 -3.48 24.74
N LYS A 155 -2.71 -2.97 25.45
CA LYS A 155 -1.39 -2.69 24.86
C LYS A 155 -0.81 -4.02 24.38
N GLY A 156 -0.29 -4.09 23.15
CA GLY A 156 0.22 -5.32 22.55
C GLY A 156 1.07 -6.16 23.51
N LYS A 157 0.45 -7.18 24.12
CA LYS A 157 1.10 -8.07 25.06
C LYS A 157 2.06 -8.97 24.30
N LYS A 158 3.25 -9.21 24.84
CA LYS A 158 4.17 -10.21 24.30
C LYS A 158 3.49 -11.57 24.37
N ASP A 159 3.51 -12.34 23.27
CA ASP A 159 2.88 -13.66 23.19
C ASP A 159 3.60 -14.66 24.12
N ALA A 160 3.11 -14.78 25.35
CA ALA A 160 3.66 -15.63 26.40
C ALA A 160 3.65 -17.12 26.00
N GLY A 161 2.66 -17.53 25.19
CA GLY A 161 2.55 -18.88 24.66
C GLY A 161 3.65 -19.17 23.67
N LEU A 162 3.83 -18.30 22.68
CA LEU A 162 4.91 -18.42 21.71
C LEU A 162 6.29 -18.35 22.37
N TYR A 163 6.44 -17.53 23.42
CA TYR A 163 7.67 -17.46 24.20
C TYR A 163 7.99 -18.78 24.91
N ALA A 164 7.00 -19.42 25.53
CA ALA A 164 7.16 -20.73 26.17
C ALA A 164 7.42 -21.85 25.16
N LEU A 165 6.71 -21.84 24.02
CA LEU A 165 6.88 -22.82 22.93
C LEU A 165 8.33 -22.84 22.38
N ASN A 166 8.96 -21.68 22.23
CA ASN A 166 10.32 -21.56 21.72
C ASN A 166 11.42 -22.17 22.63
N ARG A 167 11.10 -22.55 23.87
CA ARG A 167 12.05 -23.23 24.77
C ARG A 167 12.15 -24.73 24.52
N GLY A 168 11.13 -25.33 23.90
CA GLY A 168 11.14 -26.74 23.44
C GLY A 168 10.99 -27.82 24.52
N ASN A 169 11.17 -27.50 25.81
CA ASN A 169 11.14 -28.44 26.93
C ASN A 169 10.02 -28.14 27.96
N VAL A 170 8.89 -27.62 27.48
CA VAL A 170 7.82 -27.04 28.32
C VAL A 170 6.47 -27.50 27.75
N TYR A 171 5.53 -27.91 28.61
CA TYR A 171 4.14 -28.11 28.19
C TYR A 171 3.44 -26.76 28.08
N VAL A 172 2.75 -26.51 26.96
CA VAL A 172 2.04 -25.23 26.74
C VAL A 172 0.62 -25.49 26.28
N ALA A 173 -0.37 -24.93 26.95
CA ALA A 173 -1.76 -25.00 26.50
C ALA A 173 -2.43 -23.63 26.48
N SER A 174 -3.29 -23.41 25.49
CA SER A 174 -4.22 -22.29 25.42
C SER A 174 -5.64 -22.83 25.61
N VAL A 175 -6.31 -22.34 26.65
CA VAL A 175 -7.60 -22.85 27.14
C VAL A 175 -8.59 -21.72 27.34
N ALA A 176 -9.88 -22.03 27.26
CA ALA A 176 -10.95 -21.08 27.59
C ALA A 176 -12.16 -21.82 28.16
N LEU A 177 -12.40 -21.63 29.47
CA LEU A 177 -13.40 -22.39 30.24
C LEU A 177 -14.80 -22.31 29.64
N TYR A 178 -15.22 -21.11 29.23
CA TYR A 178 -16.55 -20.87 28.67
C TYR A 178 -16.67 -21.24 27.19
N SER A 179 -15.58 -21.66 26.53
CA SER A 179 -15.61 -22.19 25.17
C SER A 179 -15.63 -23.72 25.16
N SER A 180 -14.75 -24.38 25.93
CA SER A 180 -14.68 -25.84 25.98
C SER A 180 -14.20 -26.32 27.35
N TYR A 181 -15.15 -26.69 28.21
CA TYR A 181 -14.87 -27.23 29.54
C TYR A 181 -14.02 -28.52 29.49
N ALA A 182 -14.33 -29.42 28.54
CA ALA A 182 -13.62 -30.68 28.38
C ALA A 182 -12.13 -30.48 28.02
N GLN A 183 -11.85 -29.52 27.13
CA GLN A 183 -10.48 -29.20 26.72
C GLN A 183 -9.66 -28.62 27.88
N VAL A 184 -10.28 -27.76 28.71
CA VAL A 184 -9.61 -27.21 29.90
C VAL A 184 -9.23 -28.33 30.87
N LEU A 185 -10.15 -29.26 31.16
CA LEU A 185 -9.86 -30.39 32.04
C LEU A 185 -8.70 -31.24 31.53
N GLN A 186 -8.70 -31.54 30.24
CA GLN A 186 -7.62 -32.32 29.61
C GLN A 186 -6.28 -31.58 29.69
N ALA A 187 -6.26 -30.29 29.36
CA ALA A 187 -5.05 -29.48 29.40
C ALA A 187 -4.45 -29.38 30.81
N LEU A 188 -5.29 -29.23 31.85
CA LEU A 188 -4.82 -29.17 33.23
C LEU A 188 -4.23 -30.51 33.69
N GLN A 189 -4.85 -31.64 33.32
CA GLN A 189 -4.31 -32.96 33.63
C GLN A 189 -2.98 -33.21 32.93
N GLU A 190 -2.91 -32.93 31.62
CA GLU A 190 -1.68 -33.11 30.83
C GLU A 190 -0.53 -32.23 31.34
N ALA A 191 -0.82 -30.98 31.75
CA ALA A 191 0.13 -30.08 32.38
C ALA A 191 0.67 -30.66 33.70
N ALA A 192 -0.22 -31.11 34.59
CA ALA A 192 0.18 -31.66 35.89
C ALA A 192 0.95 -32.99 35.79
N ASP A 193 0.71 -33.77 34.73
CA ASP A 193 1.44 -35.00 34.46
C ASP A 193 2.77 -34.75 33.73
N PHE A 194 3.07 -33.51 33.30
CA PHE A 194 4.31 -33.15 32.62
C PHE A 194 5.47 -33.02 33.61
N PRO A 195 6.56 -33.81 33.48
CA PRO A 195 7.69 -33.77 34.42
C PRO A 195 8.62 -32.59 34.11
N GLY A 196 8.17 -31.37 34.42
CA GLY A 196 8.88 -30.14 34.10
C GLY A 196 7.98 -28.91 34.13
N PRO A 197 8.44 -27.76 33.62
CA PRO A 197 7.64 -26.54 33.61
C PRO A 197 6.45 -26.70 32.65
N ALA A 198 5.26 -26.31 33.11
CA ALA A 198 4.06 -26.28 32.30
C ALA A 198 3.39 -24.91 32.39
N VAL A 199 2.88 -24.43 31.25
CA VAL A 199 2.25 -23.11 31.13
C VAL A 199 0.87 -23.26 30.51
N VAL A 200 -0.16 -22.85 31.23
CA VAL A 200 -1.55 -22.85 30.75
C VAL A 200 -2.03 -21.41 30.66
N LEU A 201 -2.32 -20.96 29.44
CA LEU A 201 -2.90 -19.66 29.13
C LEU A 201 -4.41 -19.80 29.11
N ALA A 202 -5.11 -19.12 30.00
CA ALA A 202 -6.54 -19.22 30.18
C ALA A 202 -7.23 -17.88 29.89
N TYR A 203 -8.15 -17.88 28.93
CA TYR A 203 -8.88 -16.67 28.53
C TYR A 203 -10.16 -16.49 29.32
N LEU A 204 -10.30 -15.34 29.99
CA LEU A 204 -11.43 -15.03 30.86
C LEU A 204 -11.76 -13.51 30.84
N PRO A 205 -12.30 -12.97 29.73
CA PRO A 205 -12.40 -11.53 29.48
C PRO A 205 -13.57 -10.89 30.26
N PHE A 206 -13.36 -10.55 31.53
CA PHE A 206 -14.33 -9.78 32.32
C PHE A 206 -13.93 -8.31 32.56
N GLY A 207 -12.73 -7.89 32.14
CA GLY A 207 -12.24 -6.52 32.25
C GLY A 207 -11.86 -6.11 33.69
N GLU A 208 -11.98 -4.81 34.00
CA GLU A 208 -11.68 -4.24 35.33
C GLU A 208 -12.87 -4.33 36.32
N SER A 209 -14.05 -4.73 35.85
CA SER A 209 -15.28 -4.79 36.66
C SER A 209 -15.57 -6.20 37.15
N ASP A 210 -15.53 -6.39 38.47
CA ASP A 210 -15.93 -7.63 39.15
C ASP A 210 -17.44 -7.96 39.01
N HIS A 211 -18.22 -7.06 38.38
CA HIS A 211 -19.67 -7.16 38.21
C HIS A 211 -20.12 -7.59 36.81
N THR A 212 -19.22 -7.84 35.87
CA THR A 212 -19.57 -8.29 34.51
C THR A 212 -20.43 -9.56 34.57
N PRO A 213 -21.63 -9.59 33.97
CA PRO A 213 -22.49 -10.77 33.97
C PRO A 213 -21.79 -11.99 33.35
N ALA A 214 -21.93 -13.16 33.98
CA ALA A 214 -21.28 -14.41 33.50
C ALA A 214 -21.67 -14.78 32.05
N LEU A 215 -22.88 -14.39 31.63
CA LEU A 215 -23.35 -14.60 30.26
C LEU A 215 -22.57 -13.76 29.23
N GLU A 216 -22.14 -12.57 29.62
CA GLU A 216 -21.36 -11.67 28.76
C GLU A 216 -19.92 -12.18 28.60
N VAL A 217 -19.30 -12.58 29.72
CA VAL A 217 -17.98 -13.25 29.69
C VAL A 217 -18.03 -14.49 28.80
N LEU A 218 -19.08 -15.32 28.90
CA LEU A 218 -19.25 -16.50 28.05
C LEU A 218 -19.36 -16.14 26.57
N LYS A 219 -20.16 -15.11 26.22
CA LYS A 219 -20.33 -14.66 24.83
C LYS A 219 -19.02 -14.17 24.23
N GLU A 220 -18.27 -13.36 24.96
CA GLU A 220 -16.98 -12.82 24.50
C GLU A 220 -15.92 -13.91 24.40
N THR A 221 -15.86 -14.83 25.35
CA THR A 221 -14.98 -16.01 25.27
C THR A 221 -15.28 -16.83 24.01
N LYS A 222 -16.56 -17.12 23.74
CA LYS A 222 -16.95 -17.91 22.56
C LYS A 222 -16.61 -17.18 21.27
N ARG A 223 -16.87 -15.86 21.18
CA ARG A 223 -16.51 -15.05 20.01
C ARG A 223 -15.00 -15.04 19.76
N ALA A 224 -14.19 -14.90 20.81
CA ALA A 224 -12.74 -14.90 20.69
C ALA A 224 -12.18 -16.23 20.15
N VAL A 225 -12.73 -17.37 20.59
CA VAL A 225 -12.31 -18.69 20.09
C VAL A 225 -12.82 -18.95 18.68
N ASP A 226 -14.11 -18.72 18.42
CA ASP A 226 -14.73 -19.01 17.11
C ASP A 226 -14.18 -18.11 16.00
N SER A 227 -13.72 -16.89 16.31
CA SER A 227 -13.06 -15.97 15.36
C SER A 227 -11.56 -16.25 15.16
N GLY A 228 -10.96 -17.13 15.96
CA GLY A 228 -9.52 -17.40 15.95
C GLY A 228 -8.65 -16.35 16.64
N TYR A 229 -9.23 -15.34 17.30
CA TYR A 229 -8.49 -14.38 18.14
C TYR A 229 -7.78 -15.07 19.31
N TRP A 230 -8.44 -16.04 19.94
CA TRP A 230 -7.86 -16.87 21.00
C TRP A 230 -7.90 -18.35 20.59
N PRO A 231 -6.87 -18.85 19.86
CA PRO A 231 -6.85 -20.24 19.43
C PRO A 231 -6.67 -21.17 20.63
N LEU A 232 -7.54 -22.16 20.76
CA LEU A 232 -7.37 -23.28 21.69
C LEU A 232 -6.42 -24.31 21.09
N TYR A 233 -5.34 -24.61 21.80
CA TYR A 233 -4.32 -25.59 21.40
C TYR A 233 -3.59 -26.15 22.62
N ARG A 234 -2.91 -27.28 22.41
CA ARG A 234 -2.03 -27.94 23.39
C ARG A 234 -0.72 -28.34 22.72
N TRP A 235 0.39 -28.14 23.41
CA TRP A 235 1.72 -28.53 22.99
C TRP A 235 2.36 -29.39 24.07
N ASP A 236 2.64 -30.65 23.75
CA ASP A 236 3.32 -31.60 24.63
C ASP A 236 4.57 -32.15 23.93
N PRO A 237 5.78 -31.69 24.31
CA PRO A 237 7.02 -32.13 23.67
C PRO A 237 7.37 -33.61 23.91
N ARG A 238 6.61 -34.33 24.74
CA ARG A 238 6.75 -35.79 24.93
C ARG A 238 6.08 -36.59 23.81
N LYS A 239 5.09 -36.01 23.12
CA LYS A 239 4.32 -36.68 22.06
C LYS A 239 5.10 -36.66 20.74
N LYS A 240 4.86 -37.65 19.89
CA LYS A 240 5.47 -37.73 18.55
C LYS A 240 5.01 -36.59 17.64
N GLU A 241 3.74 -36.22 17.73
CA GLU A 241 3.15 -35.00 17.16
C GLU A 241 2.90 -34.05 18.34
N PRO A 242 3.80 -33.10 18.62
CA PRO A 242 3.73 -32.37 19.87
C PRO A 242 2.61 -31.32 19.88
N PHE A 243 2.15 -30.83 18.72
CA PHE A 243 1.10 -29.82 18.60
C PHE A 243 -0.27 -30.44 18.32
N GLU A 244 -1.25 -30.11 19.16
CA GLU A 244 -2.66 -30.41 18.94
C GLU A 244 -3.45 -29.10 18.92
N LEU A 245 -4.00 -28.72 17.76
CA LEU A 245 -5.02 -27.67 17.70
C LEU A 245 -6.30 -28.24 18.31
N ASP A 246 -7.10 -27.45 19.03
CA ASP A 246 -8.39 -27.89 19.59
C ASP A 246 -9.59 -27.08 19.08
N SER A 247 -9.34 -25.93 18.45
CA SER A 247 -10.38 -25.06 17.90
C SER A 247 -11.04 -25.71 16.68
N GLU A 248 -12.31 -26.12 16.78
CA GLU A 248 -13.01 -26.86 15.72
C GLU A 248 -13.16 -26.06 14.42
N VAL A 249 -13.45 -24.76 14.52
CA VAL A 249 -13.56 -23.85 13.35
C VAL A 249 -12.22 -23.74 12.64
N LEU A 250 -11.14 -23.45 13.37
CA LEU A 250 -9.80 -23.37 12.80
C LEU A 250 -9.30 -24.72 12.27
N LYS A 251 -9.69 -25.85 12.89
CA LYS A 251 -9.43 -27.19 12.36
C LYS A 251 -10.14 -27.41 11.03
N ALA A 252 -11.39 -26.98 10.92
CA ALA A 252 -12.16 -27.09 9.69
C ALA A 252 -11.55 -26.21 8.60
N ASP A 253 -11.21 -24.95 8.90
CA ASP A 253 -10.57 -24.02 7.96
C ASP A 253 -9.19 -24.52 7.52
N LEU A 254 -8.38 -25.03 8.47
CA LEU A 254 -7.06 -25.61 8.18
C LEU A 254 -7.18 -26.93 7.42
N SER A 255 -8.17 -27.76 7.74
CA SER A 255 -8.45 -28.99 7.00
C SER A 255 -8.97 -28.69 5.60
N ASP A 256 -9.77 -27.66 5.40
CA ASP A 256 -10.23 -27.20 4.09
C ASP A 256 -9.09 -26.59 3.29
N PHE A 257 -8.16 -25.91 3.94
CA PHE A 257 -6.93 -25.41 3.33
C PHE A 257 -6.01 -26.56 2.93
N LEU A 258 -5.73 -27.50 3.83
CA LEU A 258 -4.89 -28.68 3.57
C LEU A 258 -5.56 -29.66 2.61
N ALA A 259 -6.88 -29.77 2.59
CA ALA A 259 -7.61 -30.57 1.61
C ALA A 259 -7.56 -29.91 0.23
N ARG A 260 -7.58 -28.58 0.13
CA ARG A 260 -7.29 -27.87 -1.13
C ARG A 260 -5.86 -28.11 -1.59
N ASP A 261 -4.89 -28.10 -0.67
CA ASP A 261 -3.46 -28.31 -0.96
C ASP A 261 -3.14 -29.76 -1.36
N ASN A 262 -3.75 -30.75 -0.68
CA ASN A 262 -3.69 -32.17 -1.06
C ASN A 262 -4.50 -32.47 -2.33
N GLN A 263 -5.62 -31.77 -2.57
CA GLN A 263 -6.35 -31.86 -3.83
C GLN A 263 -5.53 -31.29 -4.98
N LEU A 264 -4.80 -30.19 -4.78
CA LEU A 264 -3.84 -29.66 -5.76
C LEU A 264 -2.72 -30.66 -6.05
N SER A 265 -2.18 -31.32 -5.02
CA SER A 265 -1.15 -32.36 -5.14
C SER A 265 -1.66 -33.65 -5.82
N LEU A 266 -2.93 -34.04 -5.61
CA LEU A 266 -3.56 -35.20 -6.26
C LEU A 266 -4.05 -34.88 -7.69
N LEU A 267 -4.45 -33.64 -7.96
CA LEU A 267 -4.84 -33.14 -9.29
C LEU A 267 -3.64 -33.03 -10.25
N GLU A 268 -2.40 -32.94 -9.75
CA GLU A 268 -1.18 -33.14 -10.56
C GLU A 268 -1.06 -34.58 -11.11
N SER A 269 -1.72 -35.57 -10.49
CA SER A 269 -1.52 -37.00 -10.82
C SER A 269 -2.64 -37.65 -11.64
N ALA A 270 -3.86 -37.10 -11.66
CA ALA A 270 -4.98 -37.76 -12.33
C ALA A 270 -5.95 -36.75 -12.97
N GLY A 271 -5.69 -36.41 -14.24
CA GLY A 271 -6.62 -35.66 -15.05
C GLY A 271 -7.89 -36.45 -15.36
N ALA A 272 -9.04 -36.06 -14.80
CA ALA A 272 -10.37 -36.11 -15.43
C ALA A 272 -11.45 -35.56 -14.49
N SER A 273 -12.02 -34.42 -14.87
CA SER A 273 -13.26 -33.84 -14.34
C SER A 273 -14.50 -34.59 -14.83
N THR A 274 -15.57 -34.60 -14.01
CA THR A 274 -17.00 -34.85 -14.27
C THR A 274 -17.60 -36.11 -13.62
N LEU A 275 -17.98 -36.00 -12.34
CA LEU A 275 -19.17 -36.71 -11.79
C LEU A 275 -19.55 -36.35 -10.33
N LEU A 276 -18.73 -35.61 -9.58
CA LEU A 276 -18.97 -35.42 -8.13
C LEU A 276 -19.45 -34.03 -7.70
N GLN A 277 -19.72 -33.12 -8.63
CA GLN A 277 -20.30 -31.80 -8.32
C GLN A 277 -21.79 -31.87 -7.88
N SER A 278 -22.56 -32.93 -8.18
CA SER A 278 -24.01 -32.87 -7.92
C SER A 278 -24.47 -33.36 -6.53
N LEU A 279 -23.69 -34.17 -5.81
CA LEU A 279 -24.09 -34.71 -4.51
C LEU A 279 -23.58 -33.89 -3.31
N GLY A 280 -22.40 -33.29 -3.41
CA GLY A 280 -21.85 -32.43 -2.37
C GLY A 280 -22.50 -31.05 -2.33
N GLU A 281 -22.82 -30.49 -3.49
CA GLU A 281 -23.44 -29.16 -3.61
C GLU A 281 -24.88 -29.16 -3.11
N GLN A 282 -25.65 -30.23 -3.35
CA GLN A 282 -27.03 -30.36 -2.86
C GLN A 282 -27.09 -30.54 -1.34
N VAL A 283 -26.16 -31.30 -0.74
CA VAL A 283 -26.10 -31.47 0.73
C VAL A 283 -25.53 -30.22 1.41
N ARG A 284 -24.59 -29.51 0.76
CA ARG A 284 -24.04 -28.24 1.24
C ARG A 284 -25.06 -27.11 1.12
N GLN A 285 -25.77 -26.97 0.01
CA GLN A 285 -26.88 -26.01 -0.14
C GLN A 285 -28.01 -26.33 0.83
N ALA A 286 -28.40 -27.60 0.99
CA ALA A 286 -29.45 -27.97 1.95
C ALA A 286 -29.03 -27.70 3.41
N ARG A 287 -27.74 -27.81 3.76
CA ARG A 287 -27.21 -27.49 5.10
C ARG A 287 -26.97 -26.01 5.30
N GLU A 288 -26.52 -25.28 4.28
CA GLU A 288 -26.40 -23.82 4.29
C GLU A 288 -27.78 -23.17 4.34
N GLU A 289 -28.78 -23.65 3.60
CA GLU A 289 -30.16 -23.19 3.74
C GLU A 289 -30.75 -23.55 5.10
N LYS A 290 -30.49 -24.74 5.66
CA LYS A 290 -30.95 -25.07 7.02
C LYS A 290 -30.24 -24.26 8.10
N SER A 291 -28.96 -23.97 7.92
CA SER A 291 -28.15 -23.16 8.85
C SER A 291 -28.50 -21.68 8.74
N LYS A 292 -28.74 -21.18 7.53
CA LYS A 292 -29.20 -19.82 7.24
C LYS A 292 -30.64 -19.61 7.68
N LEU A 293 -31.53 -20.57 7.45
CA LEU A 293 -32.89 -20.57 8.02
C LEU A 293 -32.85 -20.70 9.54
N ALA A 294 -32.00 -21.54 10.14
CA ALA A 294 -31.86 -21.63 11.60
C ALA A 294 -31.24 -20.36 12.21
N TYR A 295 -30.30 -19.71 11.53
CA TYR A 295 -29.68 -18.44 11.92
C TYR A 295 -30.64 -17.27 11.74
N GLU A 296 -31.42 -17.23 10.66
CA GLU A 296 -32.52 -16.29 10.44
C GLU A 296 -33.67 -16.55 11.42
N HIS A 297 -33.94 -17.79 11.83
CA HIS A 297 -34.93 -18.14 12.86
C HIS A 297 -34.43 -17.78 14.28
N LEU A 298 -33.11 -17.76 14.50
CA LEU A 298 -32.46 -17.27 15.72
C LEU A 298 -32.44 -15.73 15.78
N LEU A 299 -32.18 -15.06 14.66
CA LEU A 299 -32.19 -13.60 14.53
C LEU A 299 -33.61 -13.02 14.49
N ARG A 300 -34.60 -13.77 13.99
CA ARG A 300 -36.03 -13.44 14.13
C ARG A 300 -36.53 -13.54 15.57
N GLY A 301 -35.73 -14.10 16.48
CA GLY A 301 -36.04 -14.20 17.90
C GLY A 301 -35.63 -13.00 18.75
N LEU A 302 -34.92 -12.01 18.20
CA LEU A 302 -34.50 -10.79 18.92
C LEU A 302 -35.02 -9.55 18.16
N GLY A 303 -36.09 -8.95 18.69
CA GLY A 303 -36.81 -7.84 18.08
C GLY A 303 -36.01 -6.54 18.03
N GLY A 304 -35.40 -6.26 16.86
CA GLY A 304 -34.82 -4.96 16.50
C GLY A 304 -35.59 -4.32 15.34
N ALA A 305 -35.66 -2.99 15.31
CA ALA A 305 -36.38 -2.25 14.26
C ALA A 305 -35.82 -2.54 12.85
N LYS A 306 -36.70 -2.56 11.84
CA LYS A 306 -36.34 -2.82 10.44
C LYS A 306 -35.84 -1.54 9.77
N VAL A 307 -34.70 -1.61 9.09
CA VAL A 307 -34.08 -0.46 8.42
C VAL A 307 -33.73 -0.78 6.96
N ASN A 308 -34.39 -0.11 6.02
CA ASN A 308 -34.05 -0.19 4.59
C ASN A 308 -33.08 0.92 4.21
N VAL A 309 -31.90 0.59 3.66
CA VAL A 309 -30.93 1.58 3.17
C VAL A 309 -30.94 1.60 1.64
N LEU A 310 -31.54 2.61 1.03
CA LEU A 310 -31.71 2.71 -0.42
C LEU A 310 -30.65 3.65 -1.03
N TYR A 311 -30.00 3.25 -2.12
CA TYR A 311 -28.94 4.07 -2.73
C TYR A 311 -29.13 4.36 -4.22
N ALA A 312 -28.62 5.52 -4.64
CA ALA A 312 -28.50 5.91 -6.05
C ALA A 312 -27.08 6.42 -6.36
N SER A 313 -26.37 5.77 -7.29
CA SER A 313 -24.95 5.98 -7.55
C SER A 313 -24.54 5.60 -8.97
N ASP A 314 -23.95 6.53 -9.72
CA ASP A 314 -23.32 6.22 -11.02
C ASP A 314 -21.85 5.77 -10.85
N GLY A 315 -21.14 6.34 -9.86
CA GLY A 315 -19.71 6.04 -9.59
C GLY A 315 -19.44 5.06 -8.43
N GLY A 316 -20.46 4.34 -7.95
CA GLY A 316 -20.37 3.38 -6.83
C GLY A 316 -20.05 3.95 -5.43
N ARG A 317 -19.92 5.28 -5.27
CA ARG A 317 -19.57 5.89 -3.97
C ARG A 317 -20.74 5.89 -2.97
N ALA A 318 -21.94 6.27 -3.41
CA ALA A 318 -23.13 6.22 -2.55
C ALA A 318 -23.50 4.77 -2.19
N GLU A 319 -23.26 3.83 -3.11
CA GLU A 319 -23.41 2.39 -2.87
C GLU A 319 -22.48 1.89 -1.75
N LYS A 320 -21.20 2.27 -1.76
CA LYS A 320 -20.25 1.91 -0.70
C LYS A 320 -20.68 2.46 0.66
N VAL A 321 -21.12 3.72 0.71
CA VAL A 321 -21.63 4.34 1.94
C VAL A 321 -22.88 3.63 2.44
N ALA A 322 -23.82 3.29 1.56
CA ALA A 322 -25.04 2.56 1.91
C ALA A 322 -24.77 1.15 2.43
N LYS A 323 -23.87 0.39 1.78
CA LYS A 323 -23.46 -0.94 2.23
C LYS A 323 -22.72 -0.89 3.57
N ARG A 324 -21.84 0.10 3.77
CA ARG A 324 -21.17 0.37 5.05
C ARG A 324 -22.20 0.65 6.15
N LEU A 325 -23.16 1.54 5.87
CA LEU A 325 -24.21 1.91 6.82
C LEU A 325 -25.12 0.72 7.18
N ALA A 326 -25.55 -0.09 6.21
CA ALA A 326 -26.35 -1.29 6.49
C ALA A 326 -25.57 -2.37 7.26
N GLY A 327 -24.25 -2.47 7.02
CA GLY A 327 -23.35 -3.29 7.85
C GLY A 327 -23.32 -2.79 9.30
N ARG A 328 -23.12 -1.49 9.49
CA ARG A 328 -23.08 -0.81 10.80
C ARG A 328 -24.41 -0.88 11.56
N ALA A 329 -25.54 -0.81 10.87
CA ALA A 329 -26.87 -0.97 11.47
C ALA A 329 -27.08 -2.42 11.95
N ARG A 330 -26.69 -3.42 11.15
CA ARG A 330 -26.73 -4.84 11.57
C ARG A 330 -25.81 -5.13 12.75
N ALA A 331 -24.61 -4.55 12.76
CA ALA A 331 -23.69 -4.66 13.90
C ALA A 331 -24.27 -4.05 15.19
N ARG A 332 -25.20 -3.08 15.06
CA ARG A 332 -25.94 -2.46 16.17
C ARG A 332 -27.25 -3.18 16.54
N GLY A 333 -27.52 -4.35 15.96
CA GLY A 333 -28.71 -5.16 16.27
C GLY A 333 -29.97 -4.81 15.48
N LEU A 334 -29.88 -3.96 14.45
CA LEU A 334 -31.00 -3.62 13.57
C LEU A 334 -31.15 -4.61 12.42
N GLN A 335 -32.38 -4.84 11.97
CA GLN A 335 -32.65 -5.63 10.77
C GLN A 335 -32.45 -4.75 9.53
N ALA A 336 -31.20 -4.60 9.08
CA ALA A 336 -30.86 -3.67 7.99
C ALA A 336 -30.41 -4.34 6.68
N GLN A 337 -30.89 -3.82 5.54
CA GLN A 337 -30.51 -4.25 4.19
C GLN A 337 -30.25 -3.04 3.28
N ALA A 338 -29.35 -3.20 2.30
CA ALA A 338 -29.02 -2.15 1.33
C ALA A 338 -29.44 -2.56 -0.09
N TRP A 339 -30.14 -1.66 -0.79
CA TRP A 339 -30.69 -1.91 -2.13
C TRP A 339 -30.49 -0.69 -3.03
N ALA A 340 -30.40 -0.89 -4.35
CA ALA A 340 -30.54 0.24 -5.25
C ALA A 340 -31.97 0.80 -5.16
N MET A 341 -32.14 2.12 -5.26
CA MET A 341 -33.47 2.74 -5.11
C MET A 341 -34.50 2.14 -6.06
N ASP A 342 -34.12 1.90 -7.33
CA ASP A 342 -35.01 1.36 -8.35
C ASP A 342 -35.35 -0.14 -8.21
N GLU A 343 -34.69 -0.87 -7.30
CA GLU A 343 -35.00 -2.27 -7.01
C GLU A 343 -36.18 -2.42 -6.02
N VAL A 344 -36.53 -1.34 -5.32
CA VAL A 344 -37.50 -1.34 -4.21
C VAL A 344 -38.62 -0.34 -4.49
N GLY A 345 -39.81 -0.85 -4.82
CA GLY A 345 -40.97 -0.01 -5.13
C GLY A 345 -41.42 0.86 -3.95
N VAL A 346 -41.92 2.07 -4.24
CA VAL A 346 -42.31 3.09 -3.24
C VAL A 346 -43.31 2.56 -2.18
N GLU A 347 -44.22 1.68 -2.59
CA GLU A 347 -45.22 1.00 -1.73
C GLU A 347 -44.58 0.15 -0.61
N SER A 348 -43.36 -0.34 -0.82
CA SER A 348 -42.65 -1.22 0.13
C SER A 348 -41.85 -0.47 1.20
N TRP A 349 -41.75 0.86 1.09
CA TRP A 349 -41.02 1.69 2.07
C TRP A 349 -41.79 1.86 3.39
N LEU A 350 -43.10 1.62 3.39
CA LEU A 350 -44.01 1.80 4.53
C LEU A 350 -44.04 0.61 5.52
N GLY A 351 -43.11 -0.34 5.41
CA GLY A 351 -43.10 -1.52 6.26
C GLY A 351 -44.24 -2.49 5.92
N LEU A 352 -44.09 -3.23 4.81
CA LEU A 352 -44.86 -4.43 4.43
C LEU A 352 -46.38 -4.43 4.76
N ARG A 353 -47.21 -3.76 3.94
CA ARG A 353 -48.50 -4.36 3.58
C ARG A 353 -48.22 -5.48 2.57
N GLY A 354 -48.14 -6.71 3.06
CA GLY A 354 -47.92 -7.88 2.22
C GLY A 354 -49.06 -8.06 1.21
N ASN A 355 -48.73 -8.20 -0.07
CA ASN A 355 -49.61 -8.79 -1.07
C ASN A 355 -48.91 -10.03 -1.65
N GLY A 356 -49.12 -11.16 -0.98
CA GLY A 356 -48.97 -12.49 -1.52
C GLY A 356 -50.24 -13.26 -1.13
N GLU A 357 -50.97 -13.73 -2.13
CA GLU A 357 -52.30 -14.32 -2.04
C GLU A 357 -52.44 -15.41 -0.96
N GLY A 358 -53.38 -15.22 -0.03
CA GLY A 358 -53.75 -16.27 0.92
C GLY A 358 -54.46 -15.75 2.18
N LYS A 359 -55.80 -15.85 2.18
CA LYS A 359 -56.76 -15.85 3.31
C LYS A 359 -56.47 -14.96 4.53
N GLY A 360 -57.38 -14.02 4.75
CA GLY A 360 -57.28 -12.97 5.75
C GLY A 360 -57.19 -13.43 7.20
N GLU A 361 -56.39 -12.65 7.94
CA GLU A 361 -56.55 -12.38 9.36
C GLU A 361 -56.39 -10.87 9.57
N ALA A 362 -57.28 -10.31 10.38
CA ALA A 362 -57.32 -8.89 10.70
C ALA A 362 -56.07 -8.47 11.50
N ALA A 363 -55.69 -7.20 11.31
CA ALA A 363 -54.57 -6.55 12.00
C ALA A 363 -54.64 -6.76 13.53
N GLY A 364 -53.66 -7.47 14.08
CA GLY A 364 -53.33 -7.41 15.49
C GLY A 364 -52.63 -6.09 15.79
N GLU A 365 -53.08 -5.40 16.83
CA GLU A 365 -52.43 -4.23 17.41
C GLU A 365 -51.00 -4.58 17.83
N GLY A 366 -49.99 -4.09 17.08
CA GLY A 366 -48.57 -4.32 17.39
C GLY A 366 -47.62 -4.26 16.18
N GLY A 367 -47.82 -3.35 15.22
CA GLY A 367 -46.94 -3.23 14.06
C GLY A 367 -45.55 -2.72 14.43
N GLU A 368 -44.50 -3.50 14.15
CA GLU A 368 -43.10 -3.09 14.31
C GLU A 368 -42.77 -1.86 13.43
N GLU A 369 -42.22 -0.80 14.03
CA GLU A 369 -41.83 0.43 13.31
C GLU A 369 -40.66 0.19 12.33
N GLY A 370 -40.82 0.59 11.06
CA GLY A 370 -39.79 0.49 10.01
C GLY A 370 -39.22 1.85 9.61
N TYR A 371 -37.91 1.92 9.36
CA TYR A 371 -37.17 3.11 8.94
C TYR A 371 -36.60 2.94 7.52
N THR A 372 -36.58 4.02 6.72
CA THR A 372 -35.92 4.03 5.40
C THR A 372 -34.87 5.13 5.31
N VAL A 373 -33.62 4.77 5.02
CA VAL A 373 -32.49 5.69 4.87
C VAL A 373 -32.07 5.76 3.41
N PHE A 374 -32.00 6.95 2.85
CA PHE A 374 -31.60 7.16 1.45
C PHE A 374 -30.17 7.70 1.36
N VAL A 375 -29.34 7.13 0.48
CA VAL A 375 -27.99 7.62 0.20
C VAL A 375 -27.85 7.88 -1.30
N THR A 376 -27.71 9.13 -1.71
CA THR A 376 -27.67 9.49 -3.14
C THR A 376 -26.48 10.38 -3.48
N SER A 377 -26.02 10.26 -4.72
CA SER A 377 -24.96 11.10 -5.30
C SER A 377 -25.50 12.00 -6.42
N VAL A 378 -24.70 12.95 -6.88
CA VAL A 378 -25.06 13.82 -8.01
C VAL A 378 -24.59 13.22 -9.33
N ALA A 379 -25.48 13.11 -10.32
CA ALA A 379 -25.14 12.76 -11.70
C ALA A 379 -25.17 14.00 -12.60
N GLY A 380 -24.22 14.12 -13.53
CA GLY A 380 -24.20 15.18 -14.55
C GLY A 380 -24.37 16.60 -13.97
N GLN A 381 -25.36 17.34 -14.47
CA GLN A 381 -25.72 18.70 -14.03
C GLN A 381 -26.82 18.70 -12.95
N GLY A 382 -26.64 17.89 -11.90
CA GLY A 382 -27.59 17.87 -10.79
C GLY A 382 -28.76 16.89 -10.96
N GLU A 383 -28.63 15.89 -11.82
CA GLU A 383 -29.65 14.86 -12.05
C GLU A 383 -29.57 13.71 -11.03
N MET A 384 -30.67 12.98 -10.89
CA MET A 384 -30.69 11.72 -10.15
C MET A 384 -29.86 10.64 -10.89
N PRO A 385 -28.98 9.89 -10.19
CA PRO A 385 -28.21 8.78 -10.76
C PRO A 385 -29.10 7.71 -11.39
N GLN A 386 -28.53 6.94 -12.34
CA GLN A 386 -29.30 6.05 -13.22
C GLN A 386 -30.21 5.06 -12.46
N ASN A 387 -29.71 4.49 -11.36
CA ASN A 387 -30.41 3.51 -10.51
C ASN A 387 -31.33 4.13 -9.44
N GLY A 388 -31.65 5.41 -9.53
CA GLY A 388 -32.72 6.07 -8.76
C GLY A 388 -33.72 6.84 -9.63
N ARG A 389 -33.62 6.77 -10.96
CA ARG A 389 -34.46 7.55 -11.89
C ARG A 389 -35.90 7.05 -11.93
N SER A 390 -36.12 5.74 -11.82
CA SER A 390 -37.48 5.18 -11.84
C SER A 390 -38.25 5.58 -10.58
N THR A 391 -37.56 5.51 -9.44
CA THR A 391 -38.03 5.94 -8.13
C THR A 391 -38.35 7.44 -8.12
N TRP A 392 -37.47 8.25 -8.72
CA TRP A 392 -37.69 9.68 -8.86
C TRP A 392 -38.96 10.02 -9.65
N ARG A 393 -39.24 9.28 -10.72
CA ARG A 393 -40.47 9.43 -11.53
C ARG A 393 -41.71 8.97 -10.75
N ALA A 394 -41.63 7.85 -10.04
CA ALA A 394 -42.72 7.33 -9.23
C ALA A 394 -43.14 8.32 -8.15
N LEU A 395 -42.18 8.91 -7.42
CA LEU A 395 -42.47 9.97 -6.44
C LEU A 395 -43.03 11.24 -7.09
N GLY A 396 -42.62 11.56 -8.31
CA GLY A 396 -43.18 12.67 -9.08
C GLY A 396 -44.65 12.47 -9.45
N ALA A 397 -45.07 11.23 -9.72
CA ALA A 397 -46.45 10.90 -10.05
C ALA A 397 -47.42 10.99 -8.86
N LEU A 398 -46.88 10.89 -7.63
CA LEU A 398 -47.64 11.00 -6.37
C LEU A 398 -47.85 12.45 -5.91
N LEU A 399 -47.17 13.43 -6.54
CA LEU A 399 -47.33 14.83 -6.18
C LEU A 399 -48.69 15.38 -6.63
N PRO A 400 -49.32 16.28 -5.84
CA PRO A 400 -50.56 16.94 -6.24
C PRO A 400 -50.37 17.70 -7.56
N LYS A 401 -51.25 17.48 -8.55
CA LYS A 401 -51.25 18.29 -9.78
C LYS A 401 -51.68 19.72 -9.46
N SER A 402 -50.93 20.71 -9.94
CA SER A 402 -51.27 22.13 -9.81
C SER A 402 -52.66 22.43 -10.36
N GLN A 403 -53.44 23.22 -9.63
CA GLN A 403 -54.82 23.58 -9.93
C GLN A 403 -54.93 24.38 -11.23
N ASP A 404 -55.59 23.79 -12.23
CA ASP A 404 -56.28 24.49 -13.35
C ASP A 404 -57.33 23.56 -13.98
N ALA A 405 -58.16 22.91 -13.15
CA ALA A 405 -59.34 22.19 -13.62
C ALA A 405 -60.50 22.29 -12.61
N PRO A 406 -61.77 22.37 -13.07
CA PRO A 406 -62.91 22.63 -12.19
C PRO A 406 -63.18 21.46 -11.24
N ALA A 407 -63.53 21.79 -9.99
CA ALA A 407 -63.70 20.86 -8.88
C ALA A 407 -64.82 19.81 -9.11
N PRO A 408 -64.57 18.53 -8.79
CA PRO A 408 -65.62 17.59 -8.41
C PRO A 408 -65.84 17.56 -6.88
N ALA A 409 -67.01 17.03 -6.50
CA ALA A 409 -67.64 16.97 -5.17
C ALA A 409 -66.75 16.44 -4.01
N PRO A 410 -67.12 16.70 -2.73
CA PRO A 410 -66.22 16.51 -1.59
C PRO A 410 -66.04 15.02 -1.29
N ALA A 411 -64.91 14.47 -1.74
CA ALA A 411 -64.38 13.22 -1.22
C ALA A 411 -63.56 13.52 0.05
N GLN A 412 -63.63 12.60 1.02
CA GLN A 412 -62.89 12.66 2.29
C GLN A 412 -61.40 12.97 2.07
N PRO A 413 -60.71 13.70 2.97
CA PRO A 413 -59.30 13.98 2.81
C PRO A 413 -58.52 12.67 2.80
N ALA A 414 -57.99 12.29 1.62
CA ALA A 414 -57.10 11.15 1.51
C ALA A 414 -55.82 11.46 2.29
N ALA A 415 -55.40 10.51 3.13
CA ALA A 415 -54.10 10.54 3.80
C ALA A 415 -52.98 10.81 2.78
N PRO A 416 -51.98 11.64 3.11
CA PRO A 416 -50.84 11.87 2.22
C PRO A 416 -50.14 10.53 1.87
N PRO A 417 -49.62 10.37 0.64
CA PRO A 417 -49.24 9.05 0.10
C PRO A 417 -48.16 8.31 0.89
N LEU A 418 -47.29 9.03 1.61
CA LEU A 418 -46.22 8.47 2.43
C LEU A 418 -46.44 8.69 3.94
N GLN A 419 -47.69 8.90 4.37
CA GLN A 419 -48.03 9.03 5.79
C GLN A 419 -47.61 7.75 6.54
N GLY A 420 -46.70 7.91 7.52
CA GLY A 420 -46.13 6.81 8.30
C GLY A 420 -44.72 6.38 7.88
N LEU A 421 -44.16 6.93 6.81
CA LEU A 421 -42.77 6.70 6.43
C LEU A 421 -41.81 7.49 7.34
N LYS A 422 -41.02 6.81 8.16
CA LYS A 422 -39.90 7.39 8.91
C LYS A 422 -38.63 7.34 8.07
N TYR A 423 -38.02 8.48 7.74
CA TYR A 423 -36.88 8.53 6.81
C TYR A 423 -35.73 9.49 7.18
N SER A 424 -34.56 9.24 6.60
CA SER A 424 -33.41 10.15 6.61
C SER A 424 -32.67 10.09 5.26
N VAL A 425 -32.01 11.17 4.87
CA VAL A 425 -31.30 11.28 3.59
C VAL A 425 -29.86 11.75 3.82
N PHE A 426 -28.90 11.04 3.24
CA PHE A 426 -27.51 11.47 3.11
C PHE A 426 -27.18 11.74 1.64
N ALA A 427 -26.86 12.99 1.34
CA ALA A 427 -26.54 13.44 0.00
C ALA A 427 -25.03 13.60 -0.16
N LEU A 428 -24.46 12.98 -1.20
CA LEU A 428 -23.10 13.17 -1.64
C LEU A 428 -23.07 14.16 -2.81
N GLY A 429 -22.10 15.05 -2.82
CA GLY A 429 -22.00 16.09 -3.83
C GLY A 429 -20.76 16.94 -3.62
N ASP A 430 -20.49 17.80 -4.59
CA ASP A 430 -19.30 18.63 -4.61
C ASP A 430 -19.76 20.09 -4.74
N SER A 431 -19.48 20.91 -3.72
CA SER A 431 -19.92 22.31 -3.67
C SER A 431 -19.20 23.20 -4.70
N ARG A 432 -18.10 22.71 -5.27
CA ARG A 432 -17.27 23.40 -6.28
C ARG A 432 -17.11 22.56 -7.55
N TYR A 433 -17.97 21.57 -7.75
CA TYR A 433 -17.92 20.66 -8.89
C TYR A 433 -17.91 21.42 -10.22
N TRP A 434 -18.66 22.51 -10.26
CA TRP A 434 -18.74 23.43 -11.38
C TRP A 434 -18.17 24.81 -11.00
N PRO A 435 -17.43 25.45 -11.92
CA PRO A 435 -16.63 26.64 -11.60
C PRO A 435 -17.44 27.93 -11.50
N ARG A 436 -18.72 27.96 -11.91
CA ARG A 436 -19.50 29.19 -11.96
C ARG A 436 -20.35 29.37 -10.68
N PRO A 437 -20.46 30.60 -10.14
CA PRO A 437 -21.27 30.87 -8.94
C PRO A 437 -22.73 30.41 -9.07
N GLU A 438 -23.32 30.50 -10.27
CA GLU A 438 -24.69 30.05 -10.56
C GLU A 438 -24.87 28.52 -10.49
N ASP A 439 -23.80 27.74 -10.55
CA ASP A 439 -23.85 26.27 -10.52
C ASP A 439 -23.82 25.71 -9.09
N ALA A 440 -23.63 26.56 -8.07
CA ALA A 440 -23.68 26.17 -6.66
C ALA A 440 -25.03 25.51 -6.27
N GLN A 441 -26.09 25.78 -7.04
CA GLN A 441 -27.40 25.16 -6.88
C GLN A 441 -27.40 23.64 -7.13
N PHE A 442 -26.41 23.09 -7.86
CA PHE A 442 -26.33 21.66 -8.16
C PHE A 442 -25.69 20.84 -7.04
N TYR A 443 -25.07 21.49 -6.05
CA TYR A 443 -24.47 20.86 -4.89
C TYR A 443 -25.51 20.06 -4.08
N ASN A 444 -25.29 18.74 -3.96
CA ASN A 444 -26.20 17.76 -3.35
C ASN A 444 -27.64 17.79 -3.89
N LYS A 445 -27.86 18.36 -5.07
CA LYS A 445 -29.21 18.68 -5.57
C LYS A 445 -30.17 17.48 -5.53
N PRO A 446 -29.83 16.29 -6.03
CA PRO A 446 -30.74 15.13 -5.99
C PRO A 446 -31.14 14.73 -4.57
N GLY A 447 -30.24 14.82 -3.59
CA GLY A 447 -30.53 14.51 -2.19
C GLY A 447 -31.40 15.58 -1.52
N LYS A 448 -31.14 16.86 -1.80
CA LYS A 448 -31.98 17.98 -1.32
C LYS A 448 -33.40 17.91 -1.88
N GLU A 449 -33.53 17.63 -3.18
CA GLU A 449 -34.82 17.51 -3.85
C GLU A 449 -35.58 16.25 -3.43
N LEU A 450 -34.89 15.12 -3.20
CA LEU A 450 -35.48 13.90 -2.65
C LEU A 450 -36.03 14.12 -1.24
N ASP A 451 -35.24 14.72 -0.36
CA ASP A 451 -35.66 15.04 1.00
C ASP A 451 -36.88 15.98 1.02
N ALA A 452 -36.89 17.04 0.19
CA ALA A 452 -38.03 17.94 0.06
C ALA A 452 -39.29 17.22 -0.46
N ARG A 453 -39.14 16.33 -1.44
CA ARG A 453 -40.26 15.59 -2.04
C ARG A 453 -40.85 14.55 -1.10
N LEU A 454 -40.03 13.85 -0.32
CA LEU A 454 -40.49 12.89 0.70
C LEU A 454 -41.29 13.59 1.80
N SER A 455 -40.84 14.76 2.25
CA SER A 455 -41.56 15.58 3.23
C SER A 455 -42.91 16.08 2.71
N LEU A 456 -42.97 16.58 1.46
CA LEU A 456 -44.23 17.02 0.83
C LEU A 456 -45.26 15.90 0.68
N LEU A 457 -44.82 14.66 0.51
CA LEU A 457 -45.68 13.48 0.38
C LEU A 457 -46.10 12.87 1.72
N GLY A 458 -45.73 13.50 2.85
CA GLY A 458 -46.15 13.11 4.20
C GLY A 458 -45.19 12.21 4.97
N GLY A 459 -43.94 12.04 4.49
CA GLY A 459 -42.89 11.34 5.23
C GLY A 459 -42.38 12.12 6.45
N GLU A 460 -42.10 11.42 7.54
CA GLU A 460 -41.54 11.94 8.78
C GLU A 460 -40.01 11.83 8.75
N ARG A 461 -39.32 12.97 8.85
CA ARG A 461 -37.86 13.00 8.90
C ARG A 461 -37.37 12.69 10.31
N VAL A 462 -36.57 11.62 10.45
CA VAL A 462 -36.08 11.16 11.76
C VAL A 462 -34.68 11.67 12.11
N ALA A 463 -33.87 12.04 11.11
CA ALA A 463 -32.59 12.71 11.30
C ALA A 463 -32.40 13.81 10.24
N PRO A 464 -31.66 14.89 10.54
CA PRO A 464 -31.43 15.98 9.58
C PRO A 464 -30.86 15.50 8.24
N LEU A 465 -31.04 16.31 7.19
CA LEU A 465 -30.44 16.05 5.89
C LEU A 465 -28.91 16.15 6.00
N GLY A 466 -28.21 15.05 5.80
CA GLY A 466 -26.76 15.03 5.79
C GLY A 466 -26.22 15.47 4.42
N LEU A 467 -25.31 16.44 4.41
CA LEU A 467 -24.71 16.98 3.20
C LEU A 467 -23.21 16.70 3.19
N GLY A 468 -22.81 15.65 2.47
CA GLY A 468 -21.40 15.35 2.21
C GLY A 468 -20.87 16.26 1.10
N ASP A 469 -19.84 17.04 1.42
CA ASP A 469 -19.10 17.87 0.47
C ASP A 469 -17.72 17.27 0.15
N ASP A 470 -17.46 16.97 -1.12
CA ASP A 470 -16.14 16.55 -1.57
C ASP A 470 -15.04 17.61 -1.38
N GLN A 471 -15.41 18.87 -1.15
CA GLN A 471 -14.49 19.99 -0.96
C GLN A 471 -14.11 20.26 0.50
N ALA A 472 -14.73 19.58 1.47
CA ALA A 472 -14.38 19.72 2.88
C ALA A 472 -13.03 19.07 3.21
N SER A 473 -12.41 19.41 4.36
CA SER A 473 -11.06 18.96 4.74
C SER A 473 -10.90 17.44 4.72
N ASP A 474 -11.97 16.73 5.14
CA ASP A 474 -12.06 15.28 5.20
C ASP A 474 -13.05 14.74 4.14
N GLY A 475 -13.32 15.55 3.12
CA GLY A 475 -14.32 15.27 2.09
C GLY A 475 -15.72 15.07 2.68
N PRO A 476 -16.55 14.18 2.10
CA PRO A 476 -17.93 14.02 2.52
C PRO A 476 -18.06 13.43 3.93
N GLU A 477 -16.98 12.88 4.47
CA GLU A 477 -16.94 12.39 5.86
C GLU A 477 -17.17 13.53 6.86
N THR A 478 -16.88 14.79 6.49
CA THR A 478 -17.18 15.96 7.33
C THR A 478 -18.68 16.08 7.61
N GLY A 479 -19.51 15.91 6.57
CA GLY A 479 -20.98 15.92 6.71
C GLY A 479 -21.51 14.60 7.27
N TYR A 480 -20.87 13.49 6.93
CA TYR A 480 -21.23 12.16 7.43
C TYR A 480 -21.03 12.05 8.94
N ALA A 481 -19.92 12.55 9.47
CA ALA A 481 -19.61 12.51 10.90
C ALA A 481 -20.58 13.33 11.77
N LEU A 482 -21.24 14.34 11.20
CA LEU A 482 -22.30 15.09 11.87
C LEU A 482 -23.64 14.36 11.80
N TRP A 483 -23.94 13.76 10.66
CA TRP A 483 -25.23 13.11 10.37
C TRP A 483 -25.37 11.70 11.00
N GLU A 484 -24.32 10.89 10.93
CA GLU A 484 -24.33 9.49 11.38
C GLU A 484 -24.72 9.33 12.86
N PRO A 485 -24.19 10.13 13.82
CA PRO A 485 -24.61 10.04 15.22
C PRO A 485 -26.09 10.39 15.44
N GLU A 486 -26.62 11.35 14.70
CA GLU A 486 -28.04 11.73 14.79
C GLU A 486 -28.96 10.65 14.22
N LEU A 487 -28.53 9.98 13.14
CA LEU A 487 -29.22 8.81 12.61
C LEU A 487 -29.24 7.67 13.64
N TRP A 488 -28.12 7.35 14.29
CA TRP A 488 -28.09 6.28 15.29
C TRP A 488 -28.95 6.59 16.50
N ARG A 489 -29.01 7.85 16.94
CA ARG A 489 -29.91 8.29 18.01
C ARG A 489 -31.37 8.13 17.61
N ALA A 490 -31.72 8.50 16.38
CA ALA A 490 -33.07 8.34 15.85
C ALA A 490 -33.50 6.86 15.71
N LEU A 491 -32.55 5.98 15.46
CA LEU A 491 -32.76 4.53 15.39
C LEU A 491 -32.67 3.83 16.77
N GLY A 492 -32.42 4.58 17.86
CA GLY A 492 -32.34 4.06 19.23
C GLY A 492 -31.12 3.18 19.52
N VAL A 493 -30.04 3.32 18.76
CA VAL A 493 -28.83 2.48 18.83
C VAL A 493 -27.53 3.28 19.03
N ASP A 494 -27.61 4.54 19.47
CA ASP A 494 -26.46 5.41 19.72
C ASP A 494 -25.61 4.97 20.92
N GLY A 495 -26.19 4.23 21.87
CA GLY A 495 -25.48 3.63 23.01
C GLY A 495 -24.69 2.36 22.69
N VAL A 496 -24.71 1.86 21.45
CA VAL A 496 -24.01 0.63 21.03
C VAL A 496 -22.66 1.00 20.40
N GLU A 497 -21.58 0.87 21.18
CA GLU A 497 -20.21 1.00 20.68
C GLU A 497 -19.88 -0.17 19.73
N VAL A 498 -19.71 0.14 18.45
CA VAL A 498 -19.16 -0.79 17.45
C VAL A 498 -17.71 -0.42 17.21
N ILE A 499 -16.78 -1.19 17.79
CA ILE A 499 -15.35 -1.02 17.56
C ILE A 499 -15.00 -1.70 16.23
N GLU A 500 -14.85 -0.90 15.17
CA GLU A 500 -14.27 -1.35 13.90
C GLU A 500 -12.75 -1.25 14.00
N ALA A 501 -12.05 -2.39 14.05
CA ALA A 501 -10.67 -2.41 13.61
C ALA A 501 -10.67 -2.56 12.09
N GLU A 502 -10.72 -1.44 11.35
CA GLU A 502 -10.22 -1.47 9.98
C GLU A 502 -8.73 -1.85 10.09
N PRO A 503 -8.27 -2.99 9.52
CA PRO A 503 -6.86 -3.31 9.55
C PRO A 503 -6.10 -2.16 8.91
N GLU A 504 -5.05 -1.67 9.59
CA GLU A 504 -4.26 -0.56 9.06
C GLU A 504 -3.82 -0.90 7.63
N PRO A 505 -4.05 -0.01 6.65
CA PRO A 505 -3.71 -0.30 5.27
C PRO A 505 -2.20 -0.57 5.16
N VAL A 506 -1.83 -1.70 4.55
CA VAL A 506 -0.43 -2.06 4.32
C VAL A 506 0.22 -0.99 3.46
N THR A 507 1.10 -0.18 4.07
CA THR A 507 1.79 0.91 3.39
C THR A 507 2.99 0.40 2.60
N ASN A 508 3.51 1.23 1.69
CA ASN A 508 4.77 0.93 1.01
C ASN A 508 5.96 0.82 1.99
N GLU A 509 5.90 1.47 3.16
CA GLU A 509 6.94 1.31 4.17
C GLU A 509 6.87 -0.09 4.79
N HIS A 510 5.67 -0.60 5.09
CA HIS A 510 5.48 -1.97 5.57
C HIS A 510 6.02 -2.99 4.55
N ILE A 511 5.68 -2.82 3.27
CA ILE A 511 6.14 -3.70 2.18
C ILE A 511 7.68 -3.71 2.06
N LYS A 512 8.34 -2.55 2.17
CA LYS A 512 9.80 -2.47 2.11
C LYS A 512 10.46 -3.22 3.26
N ILE A 513 9.97 -3.04 4.48
CA ILE A 513 10.51 -3.70 5.67
C ILE A 513 10.31 -5.22 5.59
N SER A 514 9.09 -5.66 5.23
CA SER A 514 8.77 -7.09 5.14
C SER A 514 9.46 -7.78 3.96
N SER A 515 9.96 -7.02 2.98
CA SER A 515 10.62 -7.60 1.80
C SER A 515 12.01 -8.18 2.04
N ASN A 516 12.60 -8.00 3.23
CA ASN A 516 13.98 -8.44 3.50
C ASN A 516 14.98 -7.91 2.46
N TYR A 517 15.16 -6.58 2.43
CA TYR A 517 16.04 -5.88 1.50
C TYR A 517 15.72 -6.16 0.02
N LEU A 518 14.43 -6.03 -0.30
CA LEU A 518 13.88 -6.11 -1.66
C LEU A 518 13.78 -7.54 -2.25
N ARG A 519 13.82 -8.60 -1.44
CA ARG A 519 13.52 -9.95 -1.93
C ARG A 519 12.03 -10.17 -2.14
N GLY A 520 11.23 -9.80 -1.14
CA GLY A 520 9.80 -10.06 -1.10
C GLY A 520 9.49 -11.55 -1.32
N THR A 521 8.40 -11.82 -2.02
CA THR A 521 8.01 -13.15 -2.50
C THR A 521 8.24 -13.30 -4.00
N ILE A 522 9.10 -12.45 -4.60
CA ILE A 522 9.25 -12.33 -6.06
C ILE A 522 9.56 -13.68 -6.70
N LEU A 523 10.46 -14.48 -6.13
CA LEU A 523 10.80 -15.81 -6.69
C LEU A 523 9.59 -16.75 -6.72
N GLN A 524 8.73 -16.69 -5.72
CA GLN A 524 7.49 -17.48 -5.65
C GLN A 524 6.50 -16.97 -6.71
N GLY A 525 6.31 -15.65 -6.79
CA GLY A 525 5.41 -15.04 -7.79
C GLY A 525 5.85 -15.24 -9.24
N LEU A 526 7.17 -15.35 -9.49
CA LEU A 526 7.72 -15.70 -10.79
C LEU A 526 7.51 -17.19 -11.14
N ALA A 527 7.47 -18.06 -10.14
CA ALA A 527 7.23 -19.51 -10.31
C ALA A 527 5.74 -19.87 -10.43
N ASP A 528 4.84 -19.02 -9.92
CA ASP A 528 3.39 -19.21 -10.06
C ASP A 528 2.95 -18.98 -11.51
N GLU A 529 2.53 -20.03 -12.21
CA GLU A 529 2.05 -19.93 -13.60
C GLU A 529 0.52 -19.71 -13.72
N SER A 530 -0.21 -19.64 -12.60
CA SER A 530 -1.68 -19.52 -12.60
C SER A 530 -2.20 -18.16 -13.05
N THR A 531 -1.35 -17.12 -13.03
CA THR A 531 -1.67 -15.75 -13.47
C THR A 531 -0.49 -15.09 -14.18
N GLY A 532 -0.76 -14.17 -15.10
CA GLY A 532 0.26 -13.29 -15.69
C GLY A 532 0.83 -12.21 -14.75
N SER A 533 0.21 -11.98 -13.59
CA SER A 533 0.56 -10.93 -12.62
C SER A 533 1.53 -11.42 -11.52
N LEU A 534 2.05 -10.48 -10.73
CA LEU A 534 2.73 -10.70 -9.45
C LEU A 534 1.84 -10.21 -8.29
N ALA A 535 2.10 -10.74 -7.09
CA ALA A 535 1.44 -10.24 -5.89
C ALA A 535 1.60 -8.71 -5.75
N PRO A 536 0.59 -7.96 -5.27
CA PRO A 536 0.65 -6.50 -5.21
C PRO A 536 1.87 -5.92 -4.46
N SER A 537 2.33 -6.62 -3.41
CA SER A 537 3.56 -6.31 -2.67
C SER A 537 4.80 -6.45 -3.54
N ASP A 538 4.94 -7.56 -4.26
CA ASP A 538 6.02 -7.81 -5.21
C ASP A 538 5.99 -6.84 -6.38
N GLY A 539 4.80 -6.44 -6.85
CA GLY A 539 4.62 -5.36 -7.81
C GLY A 539 5.20 -4.02 -7.32
N GLN A 540 5.28 -3.77 -6.01
CA GLN A 540 6.02 -2.62 -5.47
C GLN A 540 7.53 -2.87 -5.37
N ILE A 541 7.96 -4.07 -4.98
CA ILE A 541 9.38 -4.39 -4.79
C ILE A 541 10.14 -4.54 -6.12
N THR A 542 9.52 -5.12 -7.15
CA THR A 542 10.08 -5.22 -8.51
C THR A 542 10.43 -3.85 -9.10
N LYS A 543 9.78 -2.76 -8.65
CA LYS A 543 10.18 -1.39 -9.02
C LYS A 543 11.60 -1.07 -8.60
N PHE A 544 12.13 -1.61 -7.51
CA PHE A 544 13.53 -1.38 -7.13
C PHE A 544 14.51 -2.13 -8.04
N HIS A 545 14.03 -3.15 -8.74
CA HIS A 545 14.75 -3.94 -9.75
C HIS A 545 14.58 -3.37 -11.16
N GLY A 546 13.95 -2.20 -11.31
CA GLY A 546 13.76 -1.57 -12.62
C GLY A 546 12.49 -2.01 -13.37
N ILE A 547 11.62 -2.80 -12.73
CA ILE A 547 10.50 -3.46 -13.37
C ILE A 547 9.17 -2.85 -12.89
N TYR A 548 8.22 -2.61 -13.80
CA TYR A 548 6.84 -2.28 -13.47
C TYR A 548 5.93 -3.32 -14.08
N GLU A 549 5.04 -3.87 -13.27
CA GLU A 549 3.85 -4.51 -13.79
C GLU A 549 2.93 -3.49 -14.46
N GLN A 550 2.41 -3.89 -15.60
CA GLN A 550 1.53 -3.17 -16.49
C GLN A 550 0.54 -4.17 -17.09
N ASP A 551 -0.36 -3.67 -17.92
CA ASP A 551 -1.23 -4.46 -18.75
C ASP A 551 -1.60 -3.64 -19.99
N ASP A 552 -2.09 -4.32 -21.01
CA ASP A 552 -2.60 -3.65 -22.20
C ASP A 552 -4.01 -3.09 -21.93
N ARG A 553 -4.08 -1.77 -21.77
CA ARG A 553 -5.32 -1.06 -21.48
C ARG A 553 -6.22 -0.85 -22.69
N ASP A 554 -5.74 -1.09 -23.91
CA ASP A 554 -6.58 -0.98 -25.11
C ASP A 554 -7.57 -2.16 -25.20
N ILE A 555 -7.17 -3.35 -24.76
CA ILE A 555 -7.99 -4.59 -24.80
C ILE A 555 -8.56 -4.99 -23.43
N ARG A 556 -8.36 -4.18 -22.39
CA ARG A 556 -8.74 -4.53 -21.01
C ARG A 556 -10.24 -4.78 -20.85
N GLU A 557 -11.08 -3.91 -21.40
CA GLU A 557 -12.55 -4.06 -21.27
C GLU A 557 -13.05 -5.29 -22.05
N GLU A 558 -12.54 -5.54 -23.28
CA GLU A 558 -12.85 -6.76 -24.06
C GLU A 558 -12.51 -8.04 -23.28
N ARG A 559 -11.31 -8.08 -22.67
CA ARG A 559 -10.88 -9.24 -21.85
C ARG A 559 -11.73 -9.42 -20.61
N LYS A 560 -12.10 -8.32 -19.94
CA LYS A 560 -12.98 -8.33 -18.77
C LYS A 560 -14.37 -8.86 -19.12
N GLU A 561 -14.93 -8.45 -20.26
CA GLU A 561 -16.20 -8.98 -20.79
C GLU A 561 -16.11 -10.49 -21.10
N ALA A 562 -14.95 -10.95 -21.57
CA ALA A 562 -14.66 -12.37 -21.78
C ALA A 562 -14.33 -13.16 -20.49
N GLY A 563 -14.36 -12.53 -19.31
CA GLY A 563 -14.01 -13.16 -18.03
C GLY A 563 -12.53 -13.52 -17.88
N LEU A 564 -11.66 -12.94 -18.71
CA LEU A 564 -10.21 -13.15 -18.69
C LEU A 564 -9.51 -12.13 -17.80
N GLU A 565 -8.36 -12.51 -17.23
CA GLU A 565 -7.49 -11.55 -16.56
C GLU A 565 -6.97 -10.48 -17.53
N PRO A 566 -6.58 -9.28 -17.05
CA PRO A 566 -5.88 -8.30 -17.87
C PRO A 566 -4.71 -8.94 -18.63
N ALA A 567 -4.39 -8.41 -19.81
CA ALA A 567 -3.21 -8.86 -20.56
C ALA A 567 -1.95 -8.31 -19.88
N TYR A 568 -1.56 -8.93 -18.77
CA TYR A 568 -0.43 -8.48 -17.95
C TYR A 568 0.87 -8.56 -18.74
N ALA A 569 1.64 -7.49 -18.60
CA ALA A 569 2.97 -7.37 -19.15
C ALA A 569 3.81 -6.49 -18.21
N PHE A 570 5.10 -6.42 -18.48
CA PHE A 570 6.02 -5.69 -17.64
C PHE A 570 6.84 -4.72 -18.49
N MET A 571 7.11 -3.56 -17.91
CA MET A 571 8.12 -2.65 -18.42
C MET A 571 9.41 -2.82 -17.63
N ILE A 572 10.51 -2.98 -18.36
CA ILE A 572 11.86 -3.02 -17.80
C ILE A 572 12.58 -1.74 -18.19
N ARG A 573 13.15 -1.05 -17.20
CA ARG A 573 13.95 0.16 -17.41
C ARG A 573 15.41 -0.10 -17.05
N VAL A 574 16.31 0.34 -17.93
CA VAL A 574 17.75 0.21 -17.74
C VAL A 574 18.29 1.37 -16.90
N ARG A 575 19.35 1.14 -16.13
CA ARG A 575 20.17 2.19 -15.50
C ARG A 575 21.33 2.52 -16.44
N LEU A 576 21.32 3.74 -17.00
CA LEU A 576 22.30 4.20 -17.98
C LEU A 576 22.75 5.63 -17.63
N PRO A 577 23.76 5.80 -16.75
CA PRO A 577 24.21 7.14 -16.33
C PRO A 577 24.69 7.97 -17.53
N GLY A 578 24.12 9.17 -17.68
CA GLY A 578 24.39 10.10 -18.78
C GLY A 578 23.91 9.64 -20.16
N GLY A 579 23.20 8.52 -20.29
CA GLY A 579 22.66 8.05 -21.58
C GLY A 579 23.66 7.53 -22.58
N VAL A 580 24.92 7.29 -22.19
CA VAL A 580 25.96 6.82 -23.11
C VAL A 580 25.90 5.30 -23.22
N CYS A 581 25.75 4.77 -24.43
CA CYS A 581 25.83 3.34 -24.72
C CYS A 581 26.77 3.05 -25.90
N THR A 582 27.40 1.88 -25.88
CA THR A 582 28.24 1.42 -26.99
C THR A 582 27.38 0.87 -28.15
N PRO A 583 27.93 0.76 -29.36
CA PRO A 583 27.24 0.12 -30.49
C PRO A 583 26.84 -1.35 -30.21
N GLU A 584 27.66 -2.11 -29.48
CA GLU A 584 27.36 -3.49 -29.06
C GLU A 584 26.18 -3.53 -28.09
N GLN A 585 26.16 -2.62 -27.12
CA GLN A 585 25.04 -2.48 -26.19
C GLN A 585 23.76 -2.13 -26.94
N TRP A 586 23.82 -1.21 -27.91
CA TRP A 586 22.66 -0.87 -28.74
C TRP A 586 22.11 -2.09 -29.48
N ARG A 587 22.98 -2.89 -30.12
CA ARG A 587 22.59 -4.12 -30.81
C ARG A 587 21.93 -5.12 -29.86
N ALA A 588 22.49 -5.29 -28.65
CA ALA A 588 21.91 -6.14 -27.62
C ALA A 588 20.53 -5.62 -27.17
N ILE A 589 20.37 -4.31 -26.96
CA ILE A 589 19.06 -3.69 -26.63
C ILE A 589 18.03 -3.96 -27.73
N SER A 590 18.42 -3.78 -29.00
CA SER A 590 17.53 -4.05 -30.14
C SER A 590 17.06 -5.52 -30.17
N GLN A 591 17.99 -6.46 -29.97
CA GLN A 591 17.71 -7.89 -29.92
C GLN A 591 16.82 -8.27 -28.72
N ILE A 592 17.10 -7.73 -27.53
CA ILE A 592 16.29 -7.96 -26.32
C ILE A 592 14.84 -7.50 -26.53
N ALA A 593 14.64 -6.38 -27.24
CA ALA A 593 13.31 -5.90 -27.56
C ALA A 593 12.52 -6.90 -28.44
N ASP A 594 13.20 -7.59 -29.37
CA ASP A 594 12.59 -8.62 -30.23
C ASP A 594 12.34 -9.94 -29.49
N GLU A 595 13.30 -10.39 -28.70
CA GLU A 595 13.25 -11.72 -28.06
C GLU A 595 12.36 -11.76 -26.82
N HIS A 596 12.22 -10.63 -26.12
CA HIS A 596 11.59 -10.60 -24.80
C HIS A 596 10.54 -9.50 -24.63
N GLY A 597 10.54 -8.46 -25.47
CA GLY A 597 9.57 -7.37 -25.44
C GLY A 597 8.56 -7.47 -26.57
N ASN A 598 8.02 -6.31 -26.96
CA ASN A 598 7.07 -6.18 -28.07
C ASN A 598 7.72 -5.76 -29.40
N GLY A 599 9.01 -6.04 -29.60
CA GLY A 599 9.76 -5.64 -30.80
C GLY A 599 10.17 -4.17 -30.85
N THR A 600 9.77 -3.34 -29.87
CA THR A 600 10.14 -1.91 -29.80
C THR A 600 10.81 -1.57 -28.47
N PHE A 601 11.49 -0.43 -28.43
CA PHE A 601 11.97 0.15 -27.18
C PHE A 601 11.88 1.68 -27.21
N LYS A 602 11.96 2.28 -26.03
CA LYS A 602 11.78 3.73 -25.87
C LYS A 602 12.97 4.40 -25.23
N LEU A 603 13.44 5.49 -25.84
CA LEU A 603 14.35 6.48 -25.27
C LEU A 603 13.53 7.42 -24.37
N THR A 604 14.03 7.64 -23.16
CA THR A 604 13.25 8.31 -22.12
C THR A 604 13.77 9.71 -21.82
N THR A 605 12.92 10.51 -21.17
CA THR A 605 13.25 11.84 -20.62
C THR A 605 14.32 11.82 -19.52
N ARG A 606 14.89 10.64 -19.24
CA ARG A 606 15.99 10.42 -18.32
C ARG A 606 17.14 9.62 -18.94
N GLN A 607 17.34 9.75 -20.25
CA GLN A 607 18.51 9.22 -20.96
C GLN A 607 18.70 7.70 -20.77
N THR A 608 17.62 6.93 -20.87
CA THR A 608 17.69 5.47 -20.76
C THR A 608 16.63 4.78 -21.62
N PHE A 609 16.76 3.46 -21.75
CA PHE A 609 15.86 2.56 -22.46
C PHE A 609 14.72 2.06 -21.58
N GLN A 610 13.56 1.83 -22.21
CA GLN A 610 12.46 1.05 -21.66
C GLN A 610 11.99 -0.01 -22.67
N PHE A 611 11.91 -1.24 -22.20
CA PHE A 611 11.24 -2.35 -22.88
C PHE A 611 9.80 -2.43 -22.39
N HIS A 612 8.85 -2.62 -23.28
CA HIS A 612 7.44 -2.81 -22.93
C HIS A 612 6.97 -4.16 -23.48
N GLY A 613 5.88 -4.69 -22.93
CA GLY A 613 5.30 -5.95 -23.40
C GLY A 613 6.08 -7.20 -22.95
N VAL A 614 6.98 -7.08 -21.97
CA VAL A 614 7.71 -8.25 -21.45
C VAL A 614 6.75 -9.06 -20.58
N ILE A 615 6.39 -10.27 -20.98
CA ILE A 615 5.51 -11.12 -20.15
C ILE A 615 6.27 -11.77 -18.99
N LYS A 616 5.55 -12.23 -17.95
CA LYS A 616 6.16 -12.71 -16.68
C LYS A 616 7.30 -13.70 -16.87
N ARG A 617 7.10 -14.74 -17.70
CA ARG A 617 8.11 -15.78 -18.00
C ARG A 617 9.38 -15.25 -18.68
N HIS A 618 9.32 -14.10 -19.35
CA HIS A 618 10.46 -13.47 -20.01
C HIS A 618 11.16 -12.41 -19.16
N LEU A 619 10.65 -12.07 -17.96
CA LEU A 619 11.29 -11.08 -17.08
C LEU A 619 12.72 -11.44 -16.74
N LYS A 620 12.94 -12.66 -16.23
CA LYS A 620 14.27 -13.13 -15.82
C LYS A 620 15.24 -13.27 -17.00
N PRO A 621 14.87 -13.94 -18.12
CA PRO A 621 15.70 -13.95 -19.33
C PRO A 621 16.08 -12.56 -19.84
N ALA A 622 15.13 -11.60 -19.83
CA ALA A 622 15.39 -10.23 -20.25
C ALA A 622 16.42 -9.54 -19.35
N VAL A 623 16.28 -9.62 -18.03
CA VAL A 623 17.25 -9.02 -17.09
C VAL A 623 18.63 -9.66 -17.24
N GLN A 624 18.71 -10.98 -17.46
CA GLN A 624 19.96 -11.67 -17.74
C GLN A 624 20.60 -11.23 -19.06
N ALA A 625 19.81 -11.04 -20.12
CA ALA A 625 20.30 -10.55 -21.40
C ALA A 625 20.83 -9.11 -21.29
N ILE A 626 20.14 -8.24 -20.55
CA ILE A 626 20.62 -6.88 -20.22
C ILE A 626 21.95 -6.97 -19.46
N ASN A 627 22.07 -7.89 -18.50
CA ASN A 627 23.31 -8.07 -17.76
C ASN A 627 24.48 -8.58 -18.61
N ARG A 628 24.22 -9.50 -19.55
CA ARG A 628 25.22 -9.95 -20.54
C ARG A 628 25.71 -8.82 -21.44
N ALA A 629 24.89 -7.80 -21.67
CA ALA A 629 25.28 -6.56 -22.37
C ALA A 629 26.04 -5.55 -21.48
N LEU A 630 26.46 -5.95 -20.27
CA LEU A 630 27.13 -5.09 -19.28
C LEU A 630 26.26 -3.90 -18.82
N LEU A 631 24.94 -4.09 -18.79
CA LEU A 631 23.95 -3.14 -18.30
C LEU A 631 23.20 -3.73 -17.08
N ASP A 632 22.52 -2.89 -16.31
CA ASP A 632 21.66 -3.35 -15.21
C ASP A 632 20.37 -2.54 -15.09
N THR A 633 19.39 -3.04 -14.35
CA THR A 633 18.08 -2.39 -14.16
C THR A 633 17.84 -2.01 -12.70
N ILE A 634 18.71 -2.45 -11.78
CA ILE A 634 18.66 -2.10 -10.37
C ILE A 634 18.67 -0.58 -10.18
N ALA A 635 17.78 -0.09 -9.30
CA ALA A 635 17.60 1.32 -9.02
C ALA A 635 17.22 2.22 -10.22
N ALA A 636 16.88 1.66 -11.39
CA ALA A 636 16.27 2.44 -12.46
C ALA A 636 14.90 3.04 -12.03
N CYS A 637 14.27 2.38 -11.05
CA CYS A 637 12.92 2.63 -10.57
C CYS A 637 12.89 2.61 -9.01
N GLY A 638 11.72 2.43 -8.36
CA GLY A 638 11.64 2.36 -6.89
C GLY A 638 11.85 3.68 -6.13
N ASP A 639 11.96 3.59 -4.79
CA ASP A 639 12.24 4.68 -3.86
C ASP A 639 13.73 4.72 -3.49
N VAL A 640 14.53 4.94 -4.52
CA VAL A 640 16.00 5.04 -4.51
C VAL A 640 16.43 6.15 -5.47
N ASN A 641 17.74 6.43 -5.55
CA ASN A 641 18.29 7.27 -6.60
C ASN A 641 17.99 6.66 -7.98
N ARG A 642 17.43 7.47 -8.88
CA ARG A 642 17.18 7.11 -10.29
C ARG A 642 18.44 7.33 -11.13
N GLY A 643 18.44 6.85 -12.37
CA GLY A 643 19.51 7.12 -13.34
C GLY A 643 19.87 8.62 -13.39
N VAL A 644 21.17 8.90 -13.30
CA VAL A 644 21.76 10.25 -13.23
C VAL A 644 21.88 10.83 -14.64
N LEU A 645 21.38 12.05 -14.84
CA LEU A 645 21.45 12.73 -16.14
C LEU A 645 22.76 13.48 -16.31
N CYS A 646 23.18 13.65 -17.56
CA CYS A 646 24.29 14.49 -17.96
C CYS A 646 23.96 15.13 -19.32
N SER A 647 24.24 16.42 -19.48
CA SER A 647 24.13 17.09 -20.79
C SER A 647 24.89 16.31 -21.86
N ALA A 648 24.28 16.08 -23.03
CA ALA A 648 24.82 15.17 -24.04
C ALA A 648 25.89 15.79 -24.97
N LEU A 649 25.93 17.13 -25.02
CA LEU A 649 26.99 18.01 -25.57
C LEU A 649 27.77 17.46 -26.79
N PRO A 650 27.21 17.52 -28.01
CA PRO A 650 27.91 17.04 -29.20
C PRO A 650 29.16 17.86 -29.57
N ALA A 651 29.23 19.15 -29.21
CA ALA A 651 30.37 20.02 -29.54
C ALA A 651 31.44 20.14 -28.43
N LEU A 652 31.12 19.76 -27.19
CA LEU A 652 31.99 19.93 -26.01
C LEU A 652 32.40 18.57 -25.45
N SER A 653 33.11 17.78 -26.26
CA SER A 653 33.48 16.39 -25.93
C SER A 653 34.30 16.24 -24.64
N VAL A 654 35.22 17.18 -24.37
CA VAL A 654 36.06 17.18 -23.16
C VAL A 654 35.23 17.35 -21.89
N LEU A 655 34.42 18.42 -21.82
CA LEU A 655 33.52 18.65 -20.68
C LEU A 655 32.47 17.54 -20.54
N HIS A 656 31.98 16.99 -21.66
CA HIS A 656 31.10 15.83 -21.64
C HIS A 656 31.77 14.63 -20.96
N LYS A 657 33.04 14.31 -21.30
CA LYS A 657 33.78 13.20 -20.68
C LYS A 657 33.93 13.38 -19.17
N GLU A 658 34.28 14.58 -18.71
CA GLU A 658 34.43 14.92 -17.28
C GLU A 658 33.10 14.80 -16.52
N THR A 659 32.02 15.39 -17.06
CA THR A 659 30.69 15.37 -16.44
C THR A 659 30.02 14.00 -16.50
N TRP A 660 30.22 13.24 -17.58
CA TRP A 660 29.77 11.85 -17.69
C TRP A 660 30.48 10.94 -16.68
N ALA A 661 31.79 11.13 -16.47
CA ALA A 661 32.54 10.40 -15.45
C ALA A 661 31.97 10.66 -14.04
N LEU A 662 31.60 11.91 -13.72
CA LEU A 662 30.91 12.22 -12.48
C LEU A 662 29.50 11.58 -12.42
N ALA A 663 28.72 11.62 -13.50
CA ALA A 663 27.38 11.00 -13.54
C ALA A 663 27.45 9.50 -13.22
N ARG A 664 28.46 8.80 -13.76
CA ARG A 664 28.76 7.40 -13.42
C ARG A 664 29.14 7.25 -11.95
N LYS A 665 30.08 8.06 -11.47
CA LYS A 665 30.52 8.06 -10.06
C LYS A 665 29.33 8.23 -9.11
N ILE A 666 28.46 9.21 -9.34
CA ILE A 666 27.25 9.43 -8.53
C ILE A 666 26.30 8.23 -8.65
N SER A 667 26.07 7.72 -9.86
CA SER A 667 25.15 6.60 -10.04
C SER A 667 25.61 5.34 -9.33
N ASP A 668 26.91 5.05 -9.33
CA ASP A 668 27.47 3.87 -8.66
C ASP A 668 27.58 4.09 -7.15
N HIS A 669 27.95 5.31 -6.72
CA HIS A 669 28.04 5.68 -5.30
C HIS A 669 26.69 5.60 -4.57
N LEU A 670 25.62 6.03 -5.24
CA LEU A 670 24.26 6.01 -4.69
C LEU A 670 23.47 4.73 -5.04
N LYS A 671 24.12 3.71 -5.62
CA LYS A 671 23.47 2.44 -5.95
C LYS A 671 23.19 1.66 -4.65
N PRO A 672 22.00 1.06 -4.47
CA PRO A 672 21.73 0.19 -3.33
C PRO A 672 22.65 -1.03 -3.34
N ARG A 673 23.01 -1.51 -2.14
CA ARG A 673 24.00 -2.59 -1.95
C ARG A 673 23.39 -3.96 -1.65
N THR A 674 22.07 -4.12 -1.76
CA THR A 674 21.37 -5.41 -1.62
C THR A 674 21.88 -6.48 -2.60
N SER A 675 22.01 -7.72 -2.12
CA SER A 675 22.28 -8.89 -2.97
C SER A 675 21.03 -9.43 -3.70
N ALA A 676 19.82 -9.01 -3.30
CA ALA A 676 18.54 -9.51 -3.83
C ALA A 676 18.46 -9.49 -5.37
N TYR A 677 19.01 -8.45 -6.02
CA TYR A 677 19.03 -8.36 -7.48
C TYR A 677 19.80 -9.51 -8.14
N HIS A 678 20.96 -9.88 -7.58
CA HIS A 678 21.79 -10.95 -8.13
C HIS A 678 21.20 -12.34 -7.85
N GLU A 679 20.60 -12.51 -6.67
CA GLU A 679 19.93 -13.74 -6.27
C GLU A 679 18.71 -14.04 -7.15
N ILE A 680 17.83 -13.04 -7.35
CA ILE A 680 16.56 -13.24 -8.06
C ILE A 680 16.80 -13.39 -9.56
N TRP A 681 17.61 -12.50 -10.14
CA TRP A 681 17.66 -12.33 -11.60
C TRP A 681 18.87 -13.01 -12.25
N LEU A 682 19.99 -13.17 -11.53
CA LEU A 682 21.26 -13.61 -12.12
C LEU A 682 21.71 -15.01 -11.65
N ASP A 683 20.87 -15.71 -10.87
CA ASP A 683 21.13 -17.07 -10.37
C ASP A 683 22.47 -17.21 -9.61
N LYS A 684 22.95 -16.11 -9.02
CA LYS A 684 24.17 -16.11 -8.21
C LYS A 684 23.81 -16.39 -6.76
N THR A 685 24.16 -17.59 -6.29
CA THR A 685 24.13 -17.94 -4.87
C THR A 685 25.34 -17.35 -4.15
N LEU A 686 25.13 -16.78 -2.96
CA LEU A 686 26.20 -16.38 -2.07
C LEU A 686 27.04 -17.62 -1.73
N VAL A 687 28.34 -17.58 -2.00
CA VAL A 687 29.25 -18.68 -1.65
C VAL A 687 29.31 -18.77 -0.13
N ALA A 688 29.02 -19.97 0.40
CA ALA A 688 29.02 -20.26 1.83
C ALA A 688 30.35 -19.82 2.48
N GLY A 689 30.28 -18.80 3.33
CA GLY A 689 31.43 -18.25 4.05
C GLY A 689 31.08 -17.01 4.87
N GLU A 690 30.13 -16.20 4.39
CA GLU A 690 29.56 -15.10 5.16
C GLU A 690 28.05 -15.05 4.88
N ALA A 691 27.23 -15.54 5.82
CA ALA A 691 25.82 -15.16 5.85
C ALA A 691 25.73 -13.69 6.29
N VAL A 692 26.21 -12.77 5.43
CA VAL A 692 26.06 -11.34 5.68
C VAL A 692 24.58 -11.04 5.58
N LYS A 693 23.94 -10.81 6.72
CA LYS A 693 22.64 -10.13 6.76
C LYS A 693 22.80 -8.88 5.89
N ASP A 694 22.03 -8.80 4.79
CA ASP A 694 22.10 -7.66 3.88
C ASP A 694 22.04 -6.36 4.69
N LEU A 695 22.97 -5.46 4.38
CA LEU A 695 23.05 -4.15 5.01
C LEU A 695 23.02 -3.10 3.91
N GLU A 696 22.06 -2.18 4.01
CA GLU A 696 21.98 -1.01 3.15
C GLU A 696 22.57 0.21 3.89
N PRO A 697 23.85 0.56 3.70
CA PRO A 697 24.52 1.56 4.52
C PRO A 697 23.96 2.98 4.32
N LEU A 698 23.56 3.32 3.09
CA LEU A 698 22.95 4.61 2.79
C LEU A 698 21.45 4.61 3.01
N TYR A 699 20.78 3.54 2.57
CA TYR A 699 19.32 3.49 2.46
C TYR A 699 18.62 2.98 3.73
N GLY A 700 19.30 2.15 4.53
CA GLY A 700 18.68 1.42 5.62
C GLY A 700 17.57 0.47 5.15
N PRO A 701 16.86 -0.19 6.07
CA PRO A 701 15.79 -1.13 5.73
C PRO A 701 14.56 -0.45 5.08
N TYR A 702 14.42 0.87 5.27
CA TYR A 702 13.29 1.64 4.75
C TYR A 702 13.56 2.26 3.37
N TYR A 703 14.79 2.23 2.85
CA TYR A 703 15.17 3.01 1.67
C TYR A 703 14.73 4.48 1.77
N LEU A 704 14.54 5.17 0.64
CA LEU A 704 14.03 6.55 0.68
C LEU A 704 12.51 6.60 0.85
N PRO A 705 11.95 7.72 1.33
CA PRO A 705 10.51 7.96 1.34
C PRO A 705 9.92 7.95 -0.09
N ARG A 706 10.72 8.38 -1.07
CA ARG A 706 10.32 8.46 -2.48
C ARG A 706 11.55 8.48 -3.41
N LYS A 707 11.33 8.28 -4.72
CA LYS A 707 12.34 8.46 -5.78
C LYS A 707 13.15 9.74 -5.63
N PHE A 708 14.46 9.64 -5.85
CA PHE A 708 15.43 10.73 -5.84
C PHE A 708 16.10 10.85 -7.20
N LYS A 709 16.33 12.06 -7.70
CA LYS A 709 16.79 12.31 -9.07
C LYS A 709 17.93 13.32 -9.07
N VAL A 710 19.01 12.97 -9.76
CA VAL A 710 20.16 13.84 -9.99
C VAL A 710 20.26 14.17 -11.49
N ALA A 711 20.67 15.40 -11.82
CA ALA A 711 21.01 15.82 -13.17
C ALA A 711 22.23 16.75 -13.17
N ILE A 712 23.06 16.64 -14.20
CA ILE A 712 24.23 17.49 -14.42
C ILE A 712 24.00 18.28 -15.71
N ALA A 713 23.93 19.60 -15.61
CA ALA A 713 23.83 20.50 -16.75
C ALA A 713 25.18 21.16 -17.03
N VAL A 714 25.46 21.44 -18.30
CA VAL A 714 26.65 22.17 -18.73
C VAL A 714 26.22 23.43 -19.50
N PRO A 715 26.30 24.60 -18.86
CA PRO A 715 26.05 25.88 -19.51
C PRO A 715 26.82 26.05 -20.83
N PRO A 716 26.22 26.69 -21.85
CA PRO A 716 24.92 27.36 -21.79
C PRO A 716 23.71 26.42 -22.02
N ASN A 717 23.88 25.10 -22.04
CA ASN A 717 22.79 24.15 -22.29
C ASN A 717 22.18 23.63 -20.99
N ASN A 718 20.85 23.62 -20.91
CA ASN A 718 20.05 23.00 -19.86
C ASN A 718 19.18 21.85 -20.38
N ASP A 719 19.65 21.11 -21.38
CA ASP A 719 18.96 19.98 -22.03
C ASP A 719 18.42 18.92 -21.04
N VAL A 720 19.04 18.81 -19.86
CA VAL A 720 18.63 17.90 -18.78
C VAL A 720 17.53 18.43 -17.86
N ASP A 721 17.06 19.67 -18.06
CA ASP A 721 16.16 20.41 -17.17
C ASP A 721 16.62 20.33 -15.70
N VAL A 722 17.80 20.87 -15.41
CA VAL A 722 18.51 20.70 -14.13
C VAL A 722 17.64 21.03 -12.92
N PHE A 723 16.86 22.12 -13.01
CA PHE A 723 15.96 22.59 -11.96
C PHE A 723 14.76 21.66 -11.70
N CYS A 724 14.47 20.68 -12.56
CA CYS A 724 13.37 19.72 -12.38
C CYS A 724 13.73 18.51 -11.50
N ASN A 725 14.96 18.44 -10.99
CA ASN A 725 15.54 17.29 -10.29
C ASN A 725 15.70 17.54 -8.79
N ASP A 726 15.72 16.48 -7.97
CA ASP A 726 15.93 16.62 -6.54
C ASP A 726 17.31 17.25 -6.25
N VAL A 727 18.32 16.88 -7.05
CA VAL A 727 19.63 17.55 -7.13
C VAL A 727 19.94 17.92 -8.57
N GLY A 728 20.33 19.16 -8.78
CA GLY A 728 20.93 19.67 -10.00
C GLY A 728 22.38 20.07 -9.75
N LEU A 729 23.27 19.68 -10.64
CA LEU A 729 24.68 20.10 -10.64
C LEU A 729 24.91 20.92 -11.91
N ILE A 730 25.22 22.21 -11.76
CA ILE A 730 25.47 23.12 -12.88
C ILE A 730 26.97 23.27 -13.01
N ALA A 731 27.55 22.70 -14.06
CA ALA A 731 28.99 22.69 -14.27
C ALA A 731 29.52 24.11 -14.50
N ILE A 732 30.63 24.43 -13.83
CA ILE A 732 31.38 25.67 -14.04
C ILE A 732 32.69 25.30 -14.71
N ALA A 733 32.90 25.79 -15.92
CA ALA A 733 34.18 25.63 -16.61
C ALA A 733 35.18 26.72 -16.17
N ASP A 734 36.47 26.37 -16.12
CA ASP A 734 37.55 27.33 -15.99
C ASP A 734 37.89 28.00 -17.34
N GLN A 735 38.88 28.90 -17.33
CA GLN A 735 39.33 29.61 -18.53
C GLN A 735 39.97 28.68 -19.57
N ALA A 736 40.43 27.49 -19.18
CA ALA A 736 41.01 26.49 -20.07
C ALA A 736 39.95 25.54 -20.66
N GLY A 737 38.67 25.68 -20.25
CA GLY A 737 37.58 24.84 -20.72
C GLY A 737 37.44 23.51 -19.96
N HIS A 738 38.11 23.36 -18.82
CA HIS A 738 37.99 22.21 -17.92
C HIS A 738 37.02 22.51 -16.77
N LEU A 739 36.51 21.46 -16.14
CA LEU A 739 35.60 21.59 -15.01
C LEU A 739 36.28 22.16 -13.76
N ALA A 740 35.86 23.37 -13.35
CA ALA A 740 36.29 24.02 -12.10
C ALA A 740 35.47 23.57 -10.88
N GLY A 741 34.25 23.07 -11.08
CA GLY A 741 33.34 22.60 -10.04
C GLY A 741 31.87 22.73 -10.43
N TYR A 742 30.98 22.72 -9.45
CA TYR A 742 29.54 22.74 -9.68
C TYR A 742 28.82 23.67 -8.72
N ASP A 743 27.90 24.47 -9.28
CA ASP A 743 26.82 25.03 -8.49
C ASP A 743 25.78 23.94 -8.20
N VAL A 744 25.35 23.86 -6.95
CA VAL A 744 24.45 22.83 -6.42
C VAL A 744 23.05 23.41 -6.31
N CYS A 745 22.11 22.78 -6.99
CA CYS A 745 20.70 23.10 -7.01
C CYS A 745 19.89 21.98 -6.32
N VAL A 746 18.90 22.31 -5.48
CA VAL A 746 18.14 21.32 -4.70
C VAL A 746 16.64 21.57 -4.71
N GLY A 747 15.85 20.49 -4.67
CA GLY A 747 14.41 20.57 -4.40
C GLY A 747 13.52 20.65 -5.64
N GLY A 748 14.01 20.32 -6.83
CA GLY A 748 13.17 20.22 -8.02
C GLY A 748 12.23 19.01 -8.02
N GLY A 749 11.04 19.17 -8.58
CA GLY A 749 10.13 18.04 -8.77
C GLY A 749 8.78 18.36 -9.40
N MET A 750 8.46 17.61 -10.45
CA MET A 750 7.28 17.87 -11.29
C MET A 750 5.96 17.28 -10.79
N GLY A 751 5.95 16.21 -9.99
CA GLY A 751 4.70 15.47 -9.72
C GLY A 751 3.64 16.28 -8.95
N VAL A 752 2.41 16.28 -9.48
CA VAL A 752 1.20 16.91 -8.93
C VAL A 752 0.09 15.85 -8.85
N THR A 753 -0.92 16.08 -8.02
CA THR A 753 -2.20 15.37 -8.03
C THR A 753 -3.30 16.34 -8.40
N HIS A 754 -4.11 16.01 -9.41
CA HIS A 754 -5.26 16.84 -9.80
C HIS A 754 -6.17 17.09 -8.60
N SER A 755 -6.71 18.31 -8.51
CA SER A 755 -7.59 18.76 -7.42
C SER A 755 -6.97 18.74 -6.01
N ASN A 756 -5.66 18.50 -5.86
CA ASN A 756 -4.97 18.58 -4.58
C ASN A 756 -3.92 19.69 -4.58
N LYS A 757 -4.33 20.88 -4.10
CA LYS A 757 -3.46 22.06 -4.03
C LYS A 757 -2.29 21.93 -3.05
N LYS A 758 -2.29 20.93 -2.16
CA LYS A 758 -1.13 20.60 -1.31
C LYS A 758 0.02 19.97 -2.12
N THR A 759 -0.23 19.63 -3.38
CA THR A 759 0.80 19.15 -4.31
C THR A 759 0.98 20.15 -5.45
N TYR A 760 2.22 20.53 -5.73
CA TYR A 760 2.54 21.56 -6.72
C TYR A 760 3.91 21.27 -7.35
N PRO A 761 4.17 21.62 -8.62
CA PRO A 761 5.50 21.50 -9.20
C PRO A 761 6.45 22.51 -8.54
N ARG A 762 7.73 22.18 -8.46
CA ARG A 762 8.76 23.06 -7.88
C ARG A 762 10.03 22.97 -8.72
N LEU A 763 10.67 24.11 -8.97
CA LEU A 763 12.04 24.17 -9.47
C LEU A 763 13.02 24.12 -8.29
N GLY A 764 14.24 23.64 -8.52
CA GLY A 764 15.27 23.61 -7.50
C GLY A 764 15.93 24.99 -7.29
N ASP A 765 16.40 25.23 -6.08
CA ASP A 765 17.13 26.45 -5.71
C ASP A 765 18.63 26.18 -5.64
N VAL A 766 19.44 27.12 -6.13
CA VAL A 766 20.90 27.05 -6.03
C VAL A 766 21.32 27.42 -4.60
N ILE A 767 22.03 26.52 -3.92
CA ILE A 767 22.39 26.66 -2.49
C ILE A 767 23.87 26.94 -2.25
N GLY A 768 24.74 26.70 -3.23
CA GLY A 768 26.17 26.93 -3.12
C GLY A 768 26.98 26.27 -4.23
N PHE A 769 28.30 26.32 -4.10
CA PHE A 769 29.28 25.76 -5.02
C PHE A 769 30.14 24.71 -4.32
N VAL A 770 30.55 23.70 -5.08
CA VAL A 770 31.44 22.61 -4.63
C VAL A 770 32.50 22.30 -5.67
N GLU A 771 33.66 21.82 -5.22
CA GLU A 771 34.71 21.37 -6.12
C GLU A 771 34.32 20.05 -6.83
N PRO A 772 34.93 19.72 -7.99
CA PRO A 772 34.59 18.53 -8.76
C PRO A 772 34.67 17.23 -7.94
N GLY A 773 35.66 17.14 -7.05
CA GLY A 773 35.88 15.99 -6.19
C GLY A 773 34.75 15.74 -5.19
N GLU A 774 34.06 16.78 -4.76
CA GLU A 774 33.09 16.75 -3.66
C GLU A 774 31.64 16.56 -4.12
N ALA A 775 31.34 16.80 -5.40
CA ALA A 775 29.98 16.80 -5.92
C ALA A 775 29.17 15.51 -5.61
N HIS A 776 29.81 14.34 -5.71
CA HIS A 776 29.19 13.06 -5.36
C HIS A 776 28.89 12.89 -3.86
N LEU A 777 29.70 13.48 -2.98
CA LEU A 777 29.49 13.47 -1.53
C LEU A 777 28.35 14.42 -1.15
N VAL A 778 28.26 15.59 -1.78
CA VAL A 778 27.12 16.50 -1.61
C VAL A 778 25.80 15.83 -2.00
N CYS A 779 25.77 15.12 -3.14
CA CYS A 779 24.59 14.32 -3.52
C CYS A 779 24.22 13.27 -2.46
N GLU A 780 25.22 12.60 -1.86
CA GLU A 780 24.99 11.68 -0.74
C GLU A 780 24.39 12.40 0.47
N LYS A 781 24.96 13.54 0.89
CA LYS A 781 24.49 14.24 2.09
C LYS A 781 23.08 14.78 1.92
N ILE A 782 22.76 15.33 0.74
CA ILE A 782 21.38 15.74 0.40
C ILE A 782 20.42 14.53 0.45
N LEU A 783 20.84 13.37 -0.07
CA LEU A 783 20.06 12.14 -0.01
C LEU A 783 19.82 11.69 1.44
N LEU A 784 20.83 11.78 2.31
CA LEU A 784 20.72 11.44 3.74
C LEU A 784 19.74 12.37 4.46
N VAL A 785 19.84 13.69 4.25
CA VAL A 785 18.88 14.65 4.82
C VAL A 785 17.46 14.32 4.35
N GLN A 786 17.27 13.98 3.07
CA GLN A 786 15.97 13.56 2.54
C GLN A 786 15.47 12.23 3.13
N ARG A 787 16.37 11.25 3.34
CA ARG A 787 16.05 9.95 3.93
C ARG A 787 15.47 10.11 5.33
N ASP A 788 16.07 11.01 6.11
CA ASP A 788 15.82 11.19 7.53
C ASP A 788 14.63 12.14 7.79
N ASN A 789 14.43 13.14 6.92
CA ASN A 789 13.42 14.18 7.14
C ASN A 789 12.21 14.11 6.20
N GLY A 790 12.24 13.27 5.16
CA GLY A 790 11.15 13.17 4.20
C GLY A 790 9.91 12.51 4.76
N ASN A 791 8.72 13.00 4.37
CA ASN A 791 7.44 12.50 4.88
C ASN A 791 7.19 11.06 4.40
N ARG A 792 7.11 10.10 5.33
CA ARG A 792 6.80 8.70 5.05
C ARG A 792 5.33 8.32 5.29
N LYS A 793 4.57 9.20 5.95
CA LYS A 793 3.13 9.00 6.21
C LYS A 793 2.29 9.31 4.97
N ASP A 794 2.55 10.46 4.34
CA ASP A 794 1.90 10.84 3.08
C ASP A 794 2.89 10.79 1.90
N ARG A 795 2.73 9.74 1.08
CA ARG A 795 3.54 9.53 -0.12
C ARG A 795 3.42 10.66 -1.15
N LYS A 796 2.29 11.37 -1.21
CA LYS A 796 2.11 12.52 -2.13
C LYS A 796 2.97 13.71 -1.69
N ASN A 797 3.32 13.79 -0.41
CA ASN A 797 4.19 14.82 0.19
C ASN A 797 5.63 14.33 0.46
N ALA A 798 6.01 13.14 0.00
CA ALA A 798 7.28 12.49 0.36
C ALA A 798 8.53 12.95 -0.41
N ARG A 799 8.40 13.77 -1.47
CA ARG A 799 9.54 14.22 -2.30
C ARG A 799 10.32 15.36 -1.64
N LEU A 800 11.61 15.46 -1.97
CA LEU A 800 12.54 16.46 -1.42
C LEU A 800 12.01 17.90 -1.52
N LYS A 801 11.33 18.25 -2.61
CA LYS A 801 10.69 19.56 -2.77
C LYS A 801 9.82 19.98 -1.57
N TYR A 802 9.05 19.06 -1.00
CA TYR A 802 8.18 19.35 0.14
C TYR A 802 8.94 19.33 1.46
N THR A 803 10.00 18.53 1.56
CA THR A 803 10.91 18.52 2.72
C THR A 803 11.58 19.88 2.86
N ILE A 804 12.17 20.41 1.78
CA ILE A 804 12.78 21.75 1.74
C ILE A 804 11.73 22.82 2.07
N ASP A 805 10.56 22.76 1.44
CA ASP A 805 9.51 23.76 1.66
C ASP A 805 8.95 23.78 3.09
N ARG A 806 9.03 22.64 3.80
CA ARG A 806 8.63 22.50 5.22
C ARG A 806 9.75 22.92 6.17
N MET A 807 11.00 22.57 5.87
CA MET A 807 12.16 22.92 6.71
C MET A 807 12.57 24.38 6.56
N GLY A 808 12.37 24.96 5.36
CA GLY A 808 13.03 26.18 4.93
C GLY A 808 14.36 25.87 4.22
N LEU A 809 14.69 26.65 3.19
CA LEU A 809 15.89 26.42 2.37
C LEU A 809 17.18 26.55 3.17
N ASP A 810 17.29 27.57 4.02
CA ASP A 810 18.48 27.82 4.85
C ASP A 810 18.71 26.70 5.87
N VAL A 811 17.64 26.24 6.53
CA VAL A 811 17.70 25.14 7.50
C VAL A 811 18.11 23.85 6.79
N PHE A 812 17.54 23.59 5.61
CA PHE A 812 17.91 22.43 4.81
C PHE A 812 19.39 22.47 4.41
N LYS A 813 19.87 23.63 3.92
CA LYS A 813 21.27 23.83 3.57
C LYS A 813 22.19 23.57 4.77
N LEU A 814 21.85 24.09 5.95
CA LEU A 814 22.64 23.89 7.17
C LEU A 814 22.77 22.40 7.56
N GLU A 815 21.70 21.62 7.45
CA GLU A 815 21.74 20.17 7.74
C GLU A 815 22.62 19.42 6.73
N VAL A 816 22.63 19.84 5.46
CA VAL A 816 23.55 19.29 4.45
C VAL A 816 25.00 19.64 4.79
N GLU A 817 25.29 20.90 5.10
CA GLU A 817 26.64 21.38 5.47
C GLU A 817 27.15 20.71 6.74
N LYS A 818 26.28 20.46 7.73
CA LYS A 818 26.61 19.71 8.94
C LYS A 818 27.06 18.28 8.64
N LEU A 819 26.42 17.60 7.69
CA LEU A 819 26.84 16.26 7.26
C LEU A 819 28.08 16.27 6.37
N LEU A 820 28.36 17.38 5.67
CA LEU A 820 29.60 17.57 4.91
C LEU A 820 30.79 17.91 5.81
N GLY A 821 30.56 18.63 6.91
CA GLY A 821 31.59 19.08 7.85
C GLY A 821 32.15 20.47 7.55
N HIS A 822 31.65 21.15 6.51
CA HIS A 822 32.02 22.53 6.15
C HIS A 822 30.89 23.20 5.34
N PRO A 823 30.86 24.54 5.27
CA PRO A 823 29.89 25.25 4.46
C PRO A 823 30.17 25.10 2.95
N LEU A 824 29.11 25.22 2.14
CA LEU A 824 29.21 25.33 0.69
C LEU A 824 29.74 26.72 0.32
N ALA A 825 30.60 26.81 -0.70
CA ALA A 825 31.06 28.09 -1.21
C ALA A 825 29.90 28.87 -1.87
N PRO A 826 30.01 30.20 -2.04
CA PRO A 826 29.03 30.96 -2.80
C PRO A 826 28.88 30.45 -4.24
N PRO A 827 27.64 30.43 -4.81
CA PRO A 827 27.42 30.08 -6.20
C PRO A 827 28.24 30.94 -7.17
N ARG A 828 28.58 30.39 -8.33
CA ARG A 828 29.36 31.09 -9.37
C ARG A 828 28.46 31.55 -10.53
N PRO A 829 28.85 32.59 -11.29
CA PRO A 829 28.05 33.03 -12.42
C PRO A 829 27.93 31.95 -13.51
N TYR A 830 26.70 31.72 -13.97
CA TYR A 830 26.40 30.91 -15.15
C TYR A 830 25.24 31.51 -15.93
N ARG A 831 25.07 31.09 -17.19
CA ARG A 831 23.92 31.47 -18.01
C ARG A 831 23.49 30.28 -18.87
N PHE A 832 22.18 30.02 -18.92
CA PHE A 832 21.60 29.11 -19.89
C PHE A 832 21.04 29.90 -21.07
N GLU A 833 21.23 29.35 -22.28
CA GLU A 833 20.75 29.90 -23.55
C GLU A 833 19.92 28.88 -24.33
N ASN A 834 19.85 27.62 -23.88
CA ASN A 834 19.04 26.58 -24.53
C ASN A 834 18.59 25.48 -23.56
N ASN A 835 17.47 24.82 -23.85
CA ASN A 835 16.96 23.60 -23.19
C ASN A 835 16.78 22.42 -24.18
N LEU A 836 17.17 22.62 -25.44
CA LEU A 836 16.93 21.70 -26.54
C LEU A 836 18.22 21.04 -27.01
N ASP A 837 18.07 20.00 -27.83
CA ASP A 837 19.19 19.29 -28.42
C ASP A 837 19.80 20.10 -29.59
N GLN A 838 21.07 19.84 -29.90
CA GLN A 838 21.77 20.51 -31.01
C GLN A 838 21.73 19.64 -32.27
N TRP A 839 20.87 20.01 -33.23
CA TRP A 839 20.55 19.19 -34.39
C TRP A 839 21.67 19.06 -35.42
N GLY A 840 21.72 17.90 -36.08
CA GLY A 840 22.59 17.64 -37.22
C GLY A 840 24.05 17.41 -36.87
N TRP A 841 24.91 17.54 -37.88
CA TRP A 841 26.35 17.31 -37.75
C TRP A 841 27.04 18.48 -37.05
N LYS A 842 27.86 18.17 -36.04
CA LYS A 842 28.75 19.10 -35.35
C LYS A 842 30.12 18.46 -35.21
N GLN A 843 31.18 19.22 -35.48
CA GLN A 843 32.54 18.81 -35.19
C GLN A 843 32.90 19.27 -33.77
N ASP A 844 33.50 18.39 -32.97
CA ASP A 844 34.01 18.74 -31.64
C ASP A 844 35.46 19.22 -31.68
N LEU A 845 35.97 19.64 -30.52
CA LEU A 845 37.33 20.16 -30.36
C LEU A 845 38.42 19.11 -30.62
N GLU A 846 38.08 17.83 -30.61
CA GLU A 846 38.98 16.71 -30.92
C GLU A 846 38.94 16.34 -32.41
N GLY A 847 38.20 17.10 -33.23
CA GLY A 847 38.05 16.89 -34.66
C GLY A 847 37.09 15.75 -35.04
N LYS A 848 36.37 15.17 -34.08
CA LYS A 848 35.37 14.12 -34.34
C LYS A 848 34.02 14.75 -34.69
N TRP A 849 33.22 14.00 -35.44
CA TRP A 849 31.88 14.40 -35.86
C TRP A 849 30.80 13.74 -35.00
N ASN A 850 29.79 14.52 -34.65
CA ASN A 850 28.68 14.11 -33.83
C ASN A 850 27.39 14.48 -34.57
N PHE A 851 26.43 13.54 -34.69
CA PHE A 851 25.15 13.77 -35.35
C PHE A 851 23.98 13.57 -34.39
N THR A 852 23.23 14.62 -34.12
CA THR A 852 21.97 14.52 -33.36
C THR A 852 20.80 14.32 -34.32
N MET A 853 20.07 13.23 -34.13
CA MET A 853 18.91 12.86 -34.95
C MET A 853 17.61 12.96 -34.17
N PHE A 854 16.53 13.29 -34.87
CA PHE A 854 15.20 13.37 -34.27
C PHE A 854 14.53 12.00 -34.22
N ILE A 855 14.13 11.60 -33.01
CA ILE A 855 13.30 10.41 -32.77
C ILE A 855 12.03 10.87 -32.06
N GLU A 856 10.89 10.88 -32.76
CA GLU A 856 9.63 11.41 -32.23
C GLU A 856 9.22 10.66 -30.96
N ASN A 857 9.11 11.39 -29.85
CA ASN A 857 8.85 10.87 -28.51
C ASN A 857 9.81 9.76 -28.04
N GLY A 858 10.96 9.59 -28.69
CA GLY A 858 11.93 8.53 -28.38
C GLY A 858 11.46 7.11 -28.68
N ARG A 859 10.41 6.91 -29.48
CA ARG A 859 9.98 5.56 -29.88
C ARG A 859 10.90 5.03 -30.97
N VAL A 860 11.62 3.93 -30.69
CA VAL A 860 12.45 3.23 -31.68
C VAL A 860 11.70 1.98 -32.14
N GLN A 861 11.23 2.05 -33.38
CA GLN A 861 10.48 1.01 -34.08
C GLN A 861 10.69 1.14 -35.58
N ASP A 862 10.33 0.09 -36.33
CA ASP A 862 10.27 0.18 -37.79
C ASP A 862 8.82 0.47 -38.22
N GLU A 863 8.66 1.47 -39.07
CA GLU A 863 7.42 1.77 -39.80
C GLU A 863 7.71 1.65 -41.31
N PRO A 864 6.68 1.44 -42.18
CA PRO A 864 6.89 1.23 -43.61
C PRO A 864 7.77 2.28 -44.32
N SER A 865 7.80 3.53 -43.82
CA SER A 865 8.63 4.61 -44.35
C SER A 865 9.76 5.08 -43.41
N LYS A 866 9.84 4.52 -42.20
CA LYS A 866 10.79 4.90 -41.14
C LYS A 866 11.39 3.62 -40.52
N PRO A 867 12.33 2.95 -41.19
CA PRO A 867 12.98 1.75 -40.66
C PRO A 867 14.06 2.14 -39.61
N TYR A 868 13.66 2.87 -38.56
CA TYR A 868 14.59 3.46 -37.60
C TYR A 868 15.27 2.42 -36.72
N LYS A 869 14.56 1.40 -36.27
CA LYS A 869 15.14 0.34 -35.45
C LYS A 869 16.17 -0.46 -36.26
N THR A 870 15.81 -0.88 -37.46
CA THR A 870 16.72 -1.56 -38.39
C THR A 870 17.90 -0.65 -38.73
N GLY A 871 17.66 0.61 -39.10
CA GLY A 871 18.71 1.54 -39.49
C GLY A 871 19.72 1.83 -38.38
N LEU A 872 19.25 2.04 -37.16
CA LEU A 872 20.12 2.25 -35.99
C LEU A 872 20.93 1.00 -35.66
N THR A 873 20.36 -0.20 -35.87
CA THR A 873 21.08 -1.46 -35.71
C THR A 873 22.18 -1.62 -36.75
N GLU A 874 21.93 -1.25 -38.01
CA GLU A 874 22.94 -1.28 -39.09
C GLU A 874 24.05 -0.25 -38.88
N ILE A 875 23.70 0.96 -38.41
CA ILE A 875 24.69 1.97 -38.01
C ILE A 875 25.55 1.44 -36.86
N ALA A 876 24.94 0.82 -35.84
CA ALA A 876 25.67 0.26 -34.71
C ALA A 876 26.58 -0.93 -35.07
N LYS A 877 26.46 -1.54 -36.26
CA LYS A 877 27.41 -2.57 -36.73
C LYS A 877 28.74 -2.00 -37.18
N VAL A 878 28.76 -0.75 -37.64
CA VAL A 878 29.94 -0.11 -38.24
C VAL A 878 30.47 1.06 -37.44
N HIS A 879 29.64 1.67 -36.59
CA HIS A 879 30.04 2.78 -35.74
C HIS A 879 31.08 2.35 -34.71
N LYS A 880 32.13 3.17 -34.53
CA LYS A 880 33.24 2.92 -33.58
C LYS A 880 33.21 3.82 -32.36
N GLY A 881 32.39 4.87 -32.38
CA GLY A 881 32.24 5.81 -31.27
C GLY A 881 31.16 5.35 -30.29
N THR A 882 30.38 6.30 -29.78
CA THR A 882 29.29 6.04 -28.84
C THR A 882 27.94 6.51 -29.37
N LEU A 883 26.85 5.98 -28.81
CA LEU A 883 25.52 6.57 -28.96
C LEU A 883 25.11 7.23 -27.64
N ARG A 884 24.54 8.43 -27.69
CA ARG A 884 24.14 9.19 -26.50
C ARG A 884 22.64 9.50 -26.56
N LEU A 885 21.90 9.00 -25.58
CA LEU A 885 20.48 9.30 -25.41
C LEU A 885 20.35 10.69 -24.79
N THR A 886 19.46 11.53 -25.32
CA THR A 886 19.22 12.88 -24.79
C THR A 886 18.05 12.89 -23.80
N ALA A 887 18.01 13.89 -22.93
CA ALA A 887 16.89 14.07 -22.01
C ALA A 887 15.62 14.60 -22.71
N ASN A 888 15.72 14.98 -23.98
CA ASN A 888 14.60 15.29 -24.88
C ASN A 888 14.14 14.07 -25.71
N GLN A 889 14.64 12.87 -25.39
CA GLN A 889 14.22 11.59 -25.98
C GLN A 889 14.73 11.36 -27.41
N HIS A 890 15.85 11.97 -27.76
CA HIS A 890 16.51 11.80 -29.05
C HIS A 890 17.84 11.07 -28.90
N LEU A 891 18.57 10.97 -30.01
CA LEU A 891 19.79 10.17 -30.08
C LEU A 891 20.90 10.97 -30.77
N ILE A 892 22.10 10.89 -30.20
CA ILE A 892 23.32 11.41 -30.80
C ILE A 892 24.18 10.22 -31.20
N LEU A 893 24.60 10.21 -32.46
CA LEU A 893 25.71 9.40 -32.93
C LEU A 893 26.99 10.20 -32.69
N ALA A 894 27.80 9.79 -31.73
CA ALA A 894 28.94 10.57 -31.27
C ALA A 894 30.28 9.96 -31.69
N GLU A 895 31.29 10.81 -31.85
CA GLU A 895 32.69 10.41 -32.09
C GLU A 895 32.92 9.68 -33.42
N VAL A 896 32.28 10.14 -34.50
CA VAL A 896 32.51 9.65 -35.88
C VAL A 896 33.81 10.25 -36.43
N ASP A 897 34.69 9.40 -36.96
CA ASP A 897 35.91 9.83 -37.62
C ASP A 897 35.63 10.53 -38.97
N GLU A 898 36.41 11.54 -39.32
CA GLU A 898 36.33 12.23 -40.63
C GLU A 898 36.32 11.24 -41.80
N ALA A 899 37.17 10.20 -41.74
CA ALA A 899 37.28 9.17 -42.77
C ALA A 899 36.00 8.31 -42.92
N GLU A 900 35.15 8.26 -41.90
CA GLU A 900 33.92 7.45 -41.87
C GLU A 900 32.66 8.30 -42.11
N LEU A 901 32.79 9.62 -42.10
CA LEU A 901 31.69 10.59 -42.14
C LEU A 901 30.76 10.39 -43.34
N GLU A 902 31.31 10.26 -44.54
CA GLU A 902 30.49 10.09 -45.76
C GLU A 902 29.76 8.74 -45.80
N GLY A 903 30.41 7.67 -45.31
CA GLY A 903 29.77 6.36 -45.15
C GLY A 903 28.61 6.43 -44.14
N MET A 904 28.81 7.15 -43.04
CA MET A 904 27.77 7.35 -42.03
C MET A 904 26.60 8.20 -42.53
N LYS A 905 26.87 9.29 -43.27
CA LYS A 905 25.84 10.08 -43.95
C LYS A 905 25.04 9.25 -44.95
N ALA A 906 25.68 8.32 -45.67
CA ALA A 906 24.99 7.42 -46.58
C ALA A 906 24.05 6.45 -45.83
N LEU A 907 24.48 5.92 -44.68
CA LEU A 907 23.63 5.06 -43.83
C LEU A 907 22.45 5.82 -43.25
N LEU A 908 22.68 7.02 -42.67
CA LEU A 908 21.60 7.87 -42.15
C LEU A 908 20.56 8.18 -43.22
N ARG A 909 20.99 8.55 -44.44
CA ARG A 909 20.11 8.77 -45.60
C ARG A 909 19.33 7.54 -46.03
N LYS A 910 19.99 6.38 -46.07
CA LYS A 910 19.39 5.10 -46.45
C LYS A 910 18.21 4.75 -45.54
N TYR A 911 18.37 4.98 -44.23
CA TYR A 911 17.37 4.63 -43.22
C TYR A 911 16.53 5.82 -42.73
N LYS A 912 16.61 6.99 -43.39
CA LYS A 912 15.83 8.20 -43.10
C LYS A 912 16.06 8.76 -41.69
N LEU A 913 17.26 8.56 -41.16
CA LEU A 913 17.70 9.05 -39.85
C LEU A 913 18.44 10.39 -39.94
N ASP A 914 18.63 10.94 -41.15
CA ASP A 914 19.10 12.32 -41.39
C ASP A 914 17.94 13.35 -41.39
N ASN A 915 16.85 13.02 -40.70
CA ASN A 915 15.57 13.72 -40.70
C ASN A 915 15.62 15.03 -39.87
N LEU A 916 16.12 16.11 -40.48
CA LEU A 916 16.23 17.42 -39.83
C LEU A 916 15.17 18.45 -40.26
N GLN A 917 14.35 18.14 -41.28
CA GLN A 917 13.41 19.10 -41.89
C GLN A 917 12.09 19.25 -41.11
N TYR A 918 12.13 19.22 -39.78
CA TYR A 918 10.95 19.40 -38.93
C TYR A 918 10.81 20.87 -38.49
N SER A 919 9.59 21.25 -38.11
CA SER A 919 9.32 22.57 -37.52
C SER A 919 10.04 22.71 -36.17
N GLY A 920 10.40 23.95 -35.79
CA GLY A 920 10.99 24.24 -34.47
C GLY A 920 10.07 23.80 -33.33
N LEU A 921 8.75 23.91 -33.53
CA LEU A 921 7.74 23.35 -32.62
C LEU A 921 7.91 21.84 -32.41
N ARG A 922 7.99 21.04 -33.48
CA ARG A 922 8.10 19.57 -33.37
C ARG A 922 9.42 19.15 -32.73
N LEU A 923 10.52 19.79 -33.11
CA LEU A 923 11.86 19.53 -32.56
C LEU A 923 11.95 19.83 -31.05
N SER A 924 11.16 20.80 -30.57
CA SER A 924 11.10 21.20 -29.16
C SER A 924 10.01 20.51 -28.35
N SER A 925 9.33 19.52 -28.94
CA SER A 925 8.17 18.85 -28.35
C SER A 925 8.46 17.47 -27.77
N SER A 926 7.83 17.13 -26.64
CA SER A 926 7.97 15.78 -26.05
C SER A 926 6.73 15.30 -25.31
N ALA A 927 6.50 13.98 -25.36
CA ALA A 927 5.42 13.29 -24.67
C ALA A 927 5.89 12.10 -23.83
N CYS A 928 5.14 11.84 -22.74
CA CYS A 928 5.30 10.61 -21.98
C CYS A 928 4.55 9.45 -22.66
N VAL A 929 4.84 8.21 -22.25
CA VAL A 929 4.18 7.01 -22.81
C VAL A 929 2.66 7.09 -22.75
N ALA A 930 2.11 7.33 -21.55
CA ALA A 930 0.67 7.24 -21.29
C ALA A 930 0.10 5.87 -21.73
N PHE A 931 -0.99 5.85 -22.47
CA PHE A 931 -1.58 4.62 -22.99
C PHE A 931 -0.68 3.96 -24.05
N PRO A 932 -0.80 2.63 -24.25
CA PRO A 932 -1.71 1.70 -23.55
C PRO A 932 -1.14 1.17 -22.22
N THR A 933 0.17 1.29 -21.99
CA THR A 933 0.85 0.51 -20.94
C THR A 933 0.92 1.21 -19.58
N CYS A 934 0.82 2.54 -19.51
CA CYS A 934 0.90 3.23 -18.22
C CYS A 934 -0.39 3.05 -17.42
N GLY A 935 -0.34 2.30 -16.32
CA GLY A 935 -1.47 2.12 -15.40
C GLY A 935 -1.97 3.40 -14.70
N LEU A 936 -1.29 4.55 -14.89
CA LEU A 936 -1.69 5.85 -14.32
C LEU A 936 -2.20 6.84 -15.36
N ALA A 937 -2.21 6.49 -16.65
CA ALA A 937 -2.65 7.40 -17.70
C ALA A 937 -4.15 7.70 -17.59
N MET A 938 -4.50 8.98 -17.73
CA MET A 938 -5.87 9.49 -17.76
C MET A 938 -6.27 9.93 -19.17
N ALA A 939 -5.31 10.43 -19.96
CA ALA A 939 -5.47 10.80 -21.37
C ALA A 939 -4.28 10.29 -22.19
N GLU A 940 -4.40 10.34 -23.52
CA GLU A 940 -3.31 10.05 -24.44
C GLU A 940 -2.14 11.03 -24.28
N SER A 941 -0.96 10.62 -24.75
CA SER A 941 0.21 11.49 -24.77
C SER A 941 1.10 11.16 -25.96
N GLU A 942 1.92 10.11 -25.90
CA GLU A 942 2.85 9.73 -26.98
C GLU A 942 2.15 9.51 -28.33
N ARG A 943 1.00 8.84 -28.34
CA ARG A 943 0.23 8.57 -29.56
C ARG A 943 -0.48 9.80 -30.12
N TYR A 944 -0.81 10.75 -29.26
CA TYR A 944 -1.63 11.91 -29.61
C TYR A 944 -0.81 13.16 -29.95
N LEU A 945 0.33 13.38 -29.28
CA LEU A 945 1.14 14.58 -29.49
C LEU A 945 1.49 14.81 -30.97
N PRO A 946 1.94 13.81 -31.76
CA PRO A 946 2.23 14.03 -33.18
C PRO A 946 1.02 14.57 -33.97
N VAL A 947 -0.18 14.05 -33.69
CA VAL A 947 -1.44 14.48 -34.34
C VAL A 947 -1.78 15.94 -34.01
N LEU A 948 -1.55 16.35 -32.76
CA LEU A 948 -1.74 17.74 -32.36
C LEU A 948 -0.69 18.65 -33.03
N ILE A 949 0.57 18.23 -33.05
CA ILE A 949 1.68 18.98 -33.64
C ILE A 949 1.46 19.19 -35.14
N ASP A 950 1.02 18.18 -35.90
CA ASP A 950 0.67 18.29 -37.34
C ASP A 950 -0.31 19.44 -37.62
N LYS A 951 -1.18 19.76 -36.66
CA LYS A 951 -2.19 20.82 -36.78
C LYS A 951 -1.64 22.17 -36.33
N VAL A 952 -0.92 22.21 -35.22
CA VAL A 952 -0.39 23.46 -34.65
C VAL A 952 0.79 24.00 -35.48
N GLU A 953 1.63 23.13 -36.05
CA GLU A 953 2.77 23.58 -36.85
C GLU A 953 2.34 24.34 -38.11
N LYS A 954 1.17 24.02 -38.68
CA LYS A 954 0.58 24.79 -39.78
C LYS A 954 0.28 26.23 -39.37
N TYR A 955 -0.16 26.45 -38.13
CA TYR A 955 -0.37 27.82 -37.61
C TYR A 955 0.95 28.55 -37.42
N CYS A 956 2.01 27.86 -36.98
CA CYS A 956 3.34 28.44 -36.93
C CYS A 956 3.82 28.82 -38.33
N GLU A 957 3.65 27.95 -39.34
CA GLU A 957 4.03 28.23 -40.72
C GLU A 957 3.25 29.40 -41.33
N GLU A 958 1.92 29.43 -41.18
CA GLU A 958 1.06 30.54 -41.60
C GLU A 958 1.49 31.88 -40.95
N ALA A 959 2.02 31.83 -39.73
CA ALA A 959 2.50 32.99 -38.99
C ALA A 959 3.99 33.32 -39.25
N GLY A 960 4.70 32.57 -40.10
CA GLY A 960 6.12 32.78 -40.39
C GLY A 960 7.08 32.28 -39.30
N LEU A 961 6.59 31.44 -38.38
CA LEU A 961 7.28 30.90 -37.20
C LEU A 961 7.75 29.44 -37.39
N ARG A 962 7.92 28.97 -38.63
CA ARG A 962 8.27 27.56 -38.90
C ARG A 962 9.51 27.08 -38.14
N ASN A 963 10.52 27.93 -38.05
CA ASN A 963 11.81 27.62 -37.44
C ASN A 963 11.91 28.08 -35.98
N ASP A 964 10.88 28.76 -35.48
CA ASP A 964 10.84 29.20 -34.09
C ASP A 964 10.47 28.03 -33.17
N GLU A 965 11.22 27.91 -32.10
CA GLU A 965 11.03 26.87 -31.09
C GLU A 965 10.03 27.38 -30.04
N ILE A 966 8.96 26.61 -29.84
CA ILE A 966 7.97 26.82 -28.78
C ILE A 966 7.91 25.52 -28.00
N VAL A 967 8.51 25.50 -26.81
CA VAL A 967 8.67 24.26 -26.03
C VAL A 967 7.30 23.76 -25.57
N MET A 968 6.80 22.74 -26.29
CA MET A 968 5.51 22.11 -26.03
C MET A 968 5.66 20.72 -25.42
N ARG A 969 5.02 20.49 -24.27
CA ARG A 969 5.15 19.20 -23.58
C ARG A 969 3.81 18.61 -23.20
N MET A 970 3.65 17.31 -23.39
CA MET A 970 2.41 16.59 -23.09
C MET A 970 2.64 15.43 -22.13
N THR A 971 1.73 15.25 -21.17
CA THR A 971 1.75 14.08 -20.31
C THR A 971 0.33 13.58 -20.06
N GLY A 972 0.12 12.27 -20.00
CA GLY A 972 -1.22 11.69 -19.85
C GLY A 972 -1.83 11.76 -18.46
N CYS A 973 -1.10 12.24 -17.43
CA CYS A 973 -1.57 12.35 -16.04
C CYS A 973 -0.69 13.34 -15.23
N PRO A 974 -1.10 13.84 -14.06
CA PRO A 974 -0.41 14.94 -13.37
C PRO A 974 0.96 14.59 -12.76
N ASN A 975 1.45 13.36 -12.94
CA ASN A 975 2.80 12.96 -12.53
C ASN A 975 3.93 13.72 -13.24
N GLY A 976 3.68 14.28 -14.43
CA GLY A 976 4.63 15.15 -15.13
C GLY A 976 5.86 14.43 -15.70
N CYS A 977 5.69 13.25 -16.28
CA CYS A 977 6.81 12.42 -16.78
C CYS A 977 7.59 13.08 -17.93
N ALA A 978 6.91 13.89 -18.75
CA ALA A 978 7.50 14.68 -19.83
C ALA A 978 7.96 16.08 -19.38
N ARG A 979 8.00 16.36 -18.07
CA ARG A 979 8.36 17.67 -17.50
C ARG A 979 7.48 18.83 -18.05
N PRO A 980 6.14 18.68 -18.09
CA PRO A 980 5.25 19.66 -18.71
C PRO A 980 5.22 21.00 -17.97
N TYR A 981 5.48 21.02 -16.66
CA TYR A 981 5.33 22.22 -15.84
C TYR A 981 6.44 23.27 -16.05
N ALA A 982 7.52 22.89 -16.73
CA ALA A 982 8.63 23.78 -17.11
C ALA A 982 8.63 24.09 -18.63
N ALA A 983 7.53 23.80 -19.33
CA ALA A 983 7.36 24.09 -20.75
C ALA A 983 6.67 25.44 -20.96
N GLU A 984 6.91 26.10 -22.10
CA GLU A 984 6.23 27.35 -22.46
C GLU A 984 4.72 27.14 -22.64
N VAL A 985 4.34 26.02 -23.26
CA VAL A 985 2.97 25.52 -23.37
C VAL A 985 2.93 24.02 -23.05
N ALA A 986 1.94 23.58 -22.28
CA ALA A 986 1.82 22.16 -21.98
C ALA A 986 0.40 21.66 -21.77
N PHE A 987 0.25 20.34 -21.93
CA PHE A 987 -1.00 19.62 -21.77
C PHE A 987 -0.84 18.47 -20.78
N VAL A 988 -1.67 18.44 -19.74
CA VAL A 988 -1.66 17.40 -18.69
C VAL A 988 -3.01 16.70 -18.66
N GLY A 989 -3.06 15.42 -19.01
CA GLY A 989 -4.29 14.64 -19.13
C GLY A 989 -5.13 14.63 -17.85
N LYS A 990 -6.44 14.87 -17.99
CA LYS A 990 -7.45 14.74 -16.93
C LYS A 990 -8.41 13.56 -17.17
N ALA A 991 -8.77 13.32 -18.42
CA ALA A 991 -9.67 12.25 -18.87
C ALA A 991 -9.41 11.98 -20.37
N PRO A 992 -9.94 10.89 -20.96
CA PRO A 992 -9.77 10.62 -22.39
C PRO A 992 -10.14 11.84 -23.24
N GLY A 993 -9.22 12.31 -24.08
CA GLY A 993 -9.42 13.49 -24.95
C GLY A 993 -9.44 14.85 -24.24
N SER A 994 -9.18 14.91 -22.93
CA SER A 994 -9.28 16.13 -22.11
C SER A 994 -8.00 16.43 -21.32
N TYR A 995 -7.55 17.68 -21.40
CA TYR A 995 -6.27 18.12 -20.85
C TYR A 995 -6.40 19.41 -20.04
N LEU A 996 -5.58 19.53 -18.99
CA LEU A 996 -5.20 20.80 -18.38
C LEU A 996 -4.23 21.53 -19.33
N MET A 997 -4.50 22.79 -19.68
CA MET A 997 -3.61 23.61 -20.50
C MET A 997 -2.80 24.58 -19.63
N LEU A 998 -1.48 24.57 -19.81
CA LEU A 998 -0.54 25.37 -19.04
C LEU A 998 0.21 26.34 -19.95
N LEU A 999 0.48 27.58 -19.48
CA LEU A 999 1.22 28.62 -20.21
C LEU A 999 2.21 29.37 -19.31
N GLY A 1000 3.23 29.98 -19.91
CA GLY A 1000 4.12 30.94 -19.24
C GLY A 1000 5.42 30.36 -18.67
N GLY A 1001 5.73 29.09 -18.96
CA GLY A 1001 7.02 28.50 -18.58
C GLY A 1001 8.18 29.17 -19.33
N GLY A 1002 9.37 29.12 -18.76
CA GLY A 1002 10.56 29.72 -19.39
C GLY A 1002 11.20 28.79 -20.41
N PHE A 1003 11.63 29.32 -21.55
CA PHE A 1003 12.25 28.55 -22.63
C PHE A 1003 13.46 27.71 -22.17
N TYR A 1004 14.31 28.27 -21.30
CA TYR A 1004 15.50 27.58 -20.76
C TYR A 1004 15.18 26.60 -19.61
N GLY A 1005 13.90 26.37 -19.28
CA GLY A 1005 13.49 25.54 -18.13
C GLY A 1005 13.67 26.21 -16.76
N GLN A 1006 13.80 27.54 -16.75
CA GLN A 1006 14.10 28.38 -15.58
C GLN A 1006 12.86 28.93 -14.87
N ARG A 1007 11.66 28.70 -15.40
CA ARG A 1007 10.40 29.18 -14.81
C ARG A 1007 9.27 28.18 -15.05
N LEU A 1008 8.41 28.00 -14.03
CA LEU A 1008 7.21 27.17 -14.14
C LEU A 1008 6.10 27.91 -14.89
N ASN A 1009 5.37 27.19 -15.73
CA ASN A 1009 4.09 27.68 -16.28
C ASN A 1009 2.99 27.72 -15.20
N LYS A 1010 1.80 28.24 -15.53
CA LYS A 1010 0.58 28.18 -14.70
C LYS A 1010 -0.59 27.61 -15.48
N ILE A 1011 -1.64 27.23 -14.74
CA ILE A 1011 -2.90 26.76 -15.31
C ILE A 1011 -3.59 27.91 -16.06
N TYR A 1012 -3.69 27.78 -17.38
CA TYR A 1012 -4.42 28.72 -18.24
C TYR A 1012 -5.88 28.29 -18.42
N ARG A 1013 -6.12 26.99 -18.65
CA ARG A 1013 -7.46 26.39 -18.71
C ARG A 1013 -7.44 25.03 -18.02
N GLU A 1014 -8.43 24.80 -17.17
CA GLU A 1014 -8.51 23.57 -16.37
C GLU A 1014 -8.86 22.33 -17.18
N THR A 1015 -9.54 22.49 -18.30
CA THR A 1015 -10.05 21.42 -19.15
C THR A 1015 -10.19 21.96 -20.55
N VAL A 1016 -9.49 21.35 -21.50
CA VAL A 1016 -9.57 21.63 -22.92
C VAL A 1016 -9.55 20.32 -23.72
N THR A 1017 -10.36 20.30 -24.77
CA THR A 1017 -10.38 19.29 -25.83
C THR A 1017 -9.54 19.75 -27.02
N GLU A 1018 -9.25 18.87 -27.97
CA GLU A 1018 -8.48 19.25 -29.16
C GLU A 1018 -9.06 20.47 -29.90
N PRO A 1019 -10.36 20.54 -30.23
CA PRO A 1019 -10.91 21.70 -30.94
C PRO A 1019 -10.68 23.00 -30.18
N GLU A 1020 -10.80 22.97 -28.85
CA GLU A 1020 -10.57 24.14 -27.99
C GLU A 1020 -9.09 24.52 -27.95
N ILE A 1021 -8.18 23.53 -27.86
CA ILE A 1021 -6.73 23.76 -27.95
C ILE A 1021 -6.40 24.51 -29.24
N LEU A 1022 -6.91 24.04 -30.38
CA LEU A 1022 -6.64 24.65 -31.69
C LEU A 1022 -7.26 26.06 -31.80
N ALA A 1023 -8.48 26.24 -31.30
CA ALA A 1023 -9.15 27.54 -31.28
C ALA A 1023 -8.43 28.58 -30.41
N ILE A 1024 -7.78 28.14 -29.33
CA ILE A 1024 -6.96 28.99 -28.46
C ILE A 1024 -5.62 29.31 -29.14
N LEU A 1025 -4.89 28.28 -29.62
CA LEU A 1025 -3.52 28.43 -30.09
C LEU A 1025 -3.44 29.20 -31.42
N LYS A 1026 -4.38 29.01 -32.34
CA LYS A 1026 -4.32 29.66 -33.66
C LYS A 1026 -4.20 31.20 -33.59
N PRO A 1027 -5.11 31.93 -32.93
CA PRO A 1027 -4.98 33.39 -32.79
C PRO A 1027 -3.80 33.78 -31.90
N MET A 1028 -3.46 32.97 -30.89
CA MET A 1028 -2.37 33.24 -29.96
C MET A 1028 -1.00 33.21 -30.67
N ILE A 1029 -0.73 32.19 -31.48
CA ILE A 1029 0.50 32.06 -32.28
C ILE A 1029 0.61 33.21 -33.29
N LYS A 1030 -0.50 33.57 -33.95
CA LYS A 1030 -0.53 34.73 -34.85
C LYS A 1030 -0.16 36.02 -34.13
N ARG A 1031 -0.71 36.26 -32.94
CA ARG A 1031 -0.38 37.44 -32.13
C ARG A 1031 1.08 37.42 -31.66
N TYR A 1032 1.60 36.27 -31.23
CA TYR A 1032 3.00 36.12 -30.86
C TYR A 1032 3.93 36.54 -32.02
N ALA A 1033 3.68 36.06 -33.24
CA ALA A 1033 4.47 36.44 -34.40
C ALA A 1033 4.51 37.96 -34.65
N MET A 1034 3.39 38.66 -34.42
CA MET A 1034 3.25 40.09 -34.68
C MET A 1034 3.73 40.99 -33.54
N GLU A 1035 3.58 40.53 -32.30
CA GLU A 1035 3.71 41.37 -31.10
C GLU A 1035 4.99 41.09 -30.31
N ARG A 1036 5.73 40.00 -30.58
CA ARG A 1036 6.95 39.65 -29.85
C ARG A 1036 8.06 40.69 -30.01
N ASN A 1037 8.81 40.89 -28.95
CA ASN A 1037 10.06 41.65 -29.03
C ASN A 1037 11.16 40.80 -29.69
N PRO A 1038 12.21 41.42 -30.26
CA PRO A 1038 13.37 40.68 -30.78
C PRO A 1038 13.98 39.77 -29.70
N GLY A 1039 14.08 38.47 -30.00
CA GLY A 1039 14.62 37.47 -29.08
C GLY A 1039 13.69 37.04 -27.93
N GLU A 1040 12.44 37.51 -27.90
CA GLU A 1040 11.46 37.08 -26.89
C GLU A 1040 10.86 35.72 -27.26
N HIS A 1041 10.93 34.78 -26.32
CA HIS A 1041 10.33 33.45 -26.46
C HIS A 1041 8.84 33.45 -26.12
N PHE A 1042 8.10 32.46 -26.61
CA PHE A 1042 6.64 32.38 -26.51
C PHE A 1042 6.13 32.44 -25.05
N GLY A 1043 6.79 31.73 -24.13
CA GLY A 1043 6.43 31.71 -22.72
C GLY A 1043 6.58 33.07 -22.04
N ASP A 1044 7.63 33.82 -22.36
CA ASP A 1044 7.82 35.20 -21.87
C ASP A 1044 6.77 36.15 -22.46
N TRP A 1045 6.52 36.01 -23.77
CA TRP A 1045 5.49 36.76 -24.46
C TRP A 1045 4.09 36.52 -23.88
N THR A 1046 3.71 35.29 -23.54
CA THR A 1046 2.38 35.01 -22.95
C THR A 1046 2.15 35.76 -21.64
N ILE A 1047 3.21 35.96 -20.85
CA ILE A 1047 3.13 36.76 -19.62
C ILE A 1047 3.01 38.25 -19.95
N ARG A 1048 3.88 38.77 -20.82
CA ARG A 1048 3.86 40.19 -21.20
C ARG A 1048 2.56 40.59 -21.89
N ALA A 1049 2.01 39.72 -22.73
CA ALA A 1049 0.76 39.92 -23.45
C ALA A 1049 -0.49 39.73 -22.55
N GLY A 1050 -0.32 39.39 -21.28
CA GLY A 1050 -1.40 39.31 -20.29
C GLY A 1050 -2.24 38.02 -20.32
N TYR A 1051 -1.81 36.98 -21.05
CA TYR A 1051 -2.54 35.70 -21.06
C TYR A 1051 -2.44 34.96 -19.72
N ILE A 1052 -1.33 35.12 -18.99
CA ILE A 1052 -1.10 34.41 -17.73
C ILE A 1052 -0.14 35.20 -16.83
N SER A 1053 -0.26 35.05 -15.52
CA SER A 1053 0.70 35.61 -14.57
C SER A 1053 1.99 34.77 -14.49
N PRO A 1054 3.16 35.37 -14.16
CA PRO A 1054 4.39 34.60 -13.96
C PRO A 1054 4.32 33.76 -12.68
N THR A 1055 4.91 32.57 -12.68
CA THR A 1055 5.16 31.82 -11.44
C THR A 1055 6.47 32.29 -10.82
N THR A 1056 6.44 32.80 -9.59
CA THR A 1056 7.66 33.22 -8.87
C THR A 1056 8.20 32.12 -7.95
N SER A 1057 7.31 31.28 -7.42
CA SER A 1057 7.63 30.13 -6.57
C SER A 1057 6.70 28.96 -6.85
N GLY A 1058 7.18 27.73 -6.63
CA GLY A 1058 6.35 26.52 -6.74
C GLY A 1058 5.14 26.52 -5.80
N LYS A 1059 5.27 27.12 -4.61
CA LYS A 1059 4.16 27.23 -3.63
C LYS A 1059 3.00 28.08 -4.16
N GLU A 1060 3.31 29.05 -5.01
CA GLU A 1060 2.37 30.01 -5.61
C GLU A 1060 1.85 29.52 -6.98
N TRP A 1061 2.12 28.26 -7.37
CA TRP A 1061 1.81 27.77 -8.71
C TRP A 1061 0.31 27.88 -9.05
N TYR A 1062 -0.56 27.71 -8.05
CA TYR A 1062 -2.02 27.85 -8.19
C TYR A 1062 -2.52 29.30 -8.14
N ASP A 1063 -1.69 30.25 -7.72
CA ASP A 1063 -2.12 31.64 -7.54
C ASP A 1063 -2.12 32.36 -8.89
N GLY A 1064 -3.09 33.24 -9.14
CA GLY A 1064 -3.18 33.95 -10.43
C GLY A 1064 -3.34 33.02 -11.65
N MET A 1065 -3.92 31.83 -11.44
CA MET A 1065 -4.35 30.93 -12.51
C MET A 1065 -5.60 31.46 -13.22
N GLY A 1066 -5.81 31.07 -14.48
CA GLY A 1066 -6.83 31.66 -15.34
C GLY A 1066 -6.30 32.94 -16.01
N GLY A 1067 -6.52 33.06 -17.32
CA GLY A 1067 -6.14 34.25 -18.08
C GLY A 1067 -7.20 35.35 -17.99
N ASN A 1068 -6.78 36.61 -17.87
CA ASN A 1068 -7.66 37.80 -17.84
C ASN A 1068 -7.99 38.33 -19.25
N VAL A 1069 -8.11 37.46 -20.25
CA VAL A 1069 -8.44 37.85 -21.63
C VAL A 1069 -9.48 36.92 -22.23
#